data_AF-A0A7X5ILF1-F1
#
_entry.id   AF-A0A7X5ILF1-F1
#
_cell.length_a   1.000
_cell.length_b   1.000
_cell.length_c   1.000
_cell.angle_alpha   90.00
_cell.angle_beta   90.00
_cell.angle_gamma   90.00
#
_symmetry.space_group_name_H-M   'P 1'
#
loop_
_entity.id
_entity.type
_entity.pdbx_description
1 polymer ?
#
loop_
_entity_poly.entity_id
_entity_poly.type
_entity_poly.pdbx_seq_one_letter_code
_entity_poly.pdbx_strand_id
1 'polypeptide(L)'
;MSKIIGIDLGTTNSRVAVIESGNPVIITNAYGARFTPSVVAVTRAGEWLTGELAQRQFVTNTENTVSSFKQYMGTDHRITLGEKKYFPQEISALMLQRLKMDAENYLGEQVTGAVITVPAYFNDAQRQATRDAGRIAGLDVKRVLSAPSAVSLTYEMGGEKKQYIIVYDLGGGTFSVAVIEVGDGIIKVLSTAGDNSLGGNDFDQRIVDYMLAELRRDGVDLSKDKAAVRRLKEAAECAKKELSYATVANISLPFLTMTEVGPKYFSINLTREKFNEITGDLVERTTVLVNMVLKDAGIAADDISKVLLVGGSTRIPSVQEKIKSLIGEEVKKILYSEESAAVGAAIWGELGGDVKGILLRDVVPLSISIEMMGGFVTRLIKRNTALPVRKSQIFSTSSDNQNGIIIHVVQGEEEIARGNATLGWFRINGIQQLEVMFEIDEDGMIDIYAKDLGMDKEQNISIPTNVYMSDDQIERAIRDLGDISVRTPKIEVIKLCCIIKNTGTGKDDNMSENKELCSTIHEENKKPDMKCAVCRIGIEMGRGKCPVCGFPVLWKMEEGEKALQQSEELAEQYRKKKLAETVVGFVEHTYEGENGKLTFQKSEEKSIMACKDMQFGEIYWYSEEYPRISGEEIAVEVFVRRTENEVTNYTLKLKQPDTEKSWKVGVCLLDGFQIKFLVGNEEAVSELDVLSIL
;
A
#
# COMPACT_ATOMS: atom_id res chain seq x y z
N MET A 1 -9.14 27.40 1.99
CA MET A 1 -7.85 26.74 2.27
C MET A 1 -7.93 25.36 1.66
N SER A 2 -6.88 24.90 0.99
CA SER A 2 -6.83 23.51 0.50
C SER A 2 -6.94 22.55 1.68
N LYS A 3 -7.61 21.40 1.49
CA LYS A 3 -7.72 20.39 2.54
C LYS A 3 -6.34 19.84 2.92
N ILE A 4 -6.16 19.58 4.22
CA ILE A 4 -5.00 18.86 4.75
C ILE A 4 -5.37 17.38 4.81
N ILE A 5 -4.59 16.53 4.15
CA ILE A 5 -4.79 15.07 4.19
C ILE A 5 -3.94 14.42 5.27
N GLY A 6 -4.45 13.34 5.86
CA GLY A 6 -3.70 12.47 6.76
C GLY A 6 -3.12 11.29 5.99
N ILE A 7 -1.82 11.06 6.10
CA ILE A 7 -1.13 9.98 5.39
C ILE A 7 -0.48 9.04 6.39
N ASP A 8 -0.83 7.76 6.30
CA ASP A 8 -0.03 6.67 6.86
C ASP A 8 0.90 6.12 5.79
N LEU A 9 2.16 6.53 5.81
CA LEU A 9 3.18 6.03 4.89
C LEU A 9 3.76 4.73 5.46
N GLY A 10 3.13 3.58 5.28
CA GLY A 10 3.63 2.33 5.90
C GLY A 10 4.74 1.63 5.12
N THR A 11 5.45 0.70 5.77
CA THR A 11 6.53 -0.10 5.14
C THR A 11 6.01 -1.00 4.01
N THR A 12 4.82 -1.59 4.20
CA THR A 12 4.21 -2.53 3.23
C THR A 12 3.03 -1.90 2.50
N ASN A 13 2.20 -1.15 3.21
CA ASN A 13 0.99 -0.52 2.67
C ASN A 13 0.91 0.91 3.19
N SER A 14 0.48 1.82 2.33
CA SER A 14 0.20 3.21 2.69
C SER A 14 -1.27 3.53 2.55
N ARG A 15 -1.75 4.52 3.31
CA ARG A 15 -3.15 4.94 3.35
C ARG A 15 -3.24 6.45 3.38
N VAL A 16 -4.33 6.98 2.85
CA VAL A 16 -4.65 8.41 2.88
C VAL A 16 -6.08 8.62 3.36
N ALA A 17 -6.25 9.63 4.20
CA ALA A 17 -7.50 9.99 4.82
C ALA A 17 -7.73 11.50 4.75
N VAL A 18 -8.98 11.90 4.84
CA VAL A 18 -9.40 13.31 4.86
C VAL A 18 -10.60 13.47 5.79
N ILE A 19 -10.84 14.67 6.30
CA ILE A 19 -12.09 14.99 7.00
C ILE A 19 -13.12 15.53 6.00
N GLU A 20 -14.30 14.92 5.99
CA GLU A 20 -15.46 15.35 5.21
C GLU A 20 -16.66 15.56 6.11
N SER A 21 -17.21 16.77 6.10
CA SER A 21 -18.38 17.12 6.93
C SER A 21 -18.19 16.75 8.40
N GLY A 22 -16.97 16.94 8.93
CA GLY A 22 -16.60 16.62 10.31
C GLY A 22 -16.31 15.14 10.60
N ASN A 23 -16.41 14.24 9.62
CA ASN A 23 -16.13 12.82 9.78
C ASN A 23 -14.87 12.40 9.02
N PRO A 24 -14.01 11.54 9.60
CA PRO A 24 -12.87 11.01 8.88
C PRO A 24 -13.28 9.99 7.82
N VAL A 25 -12.70 10.11 6.62
CA VAL A 25 -12.92 9.23 5.48
C VAL A 25 -11.57 8.71 4.97
N ILE A 26 -11.43 7.39 4.85
CA ILE A 26 -10.30 6.78 4.12
C ILE A 26 -10.59 6.88 2.62
N ILE A 27 -9.63 7.44 1.89
CA ILE A 27 -9.70 7.56 0.44
C ILE A 27 -9.27 6.23 -0.18
N THR A 28 -10.12 5.69 -1.05
CA THR A 28 -9.78 4.51 -1.84
C THR A 28 -8.90 4.88 -3.01
N ASN A 29 -7.94 4.03 -3.35
CA ASN A 29 -7.15 4.21 -4.55
C ASN A 29 -7.96 3.87 -5.83
N ALA A 30 -7.33 4.02 -6.99
CA ALA A 30 -7.97 3.78 -8.29
C ALA A 30 -8.49 2.33 -8.52
N TYR A 31 -8.14 1.37 -7.65
CA TYR A 31 -8.64 -0.01 -7.69
C TYR A 31 -9.76 -0.26 -6.66
N GLY A 32 -10.23 0.78 -5.96
CA GLY A 32 -11.22 0.66 -4.89
C GLY A 32 -10.66 0.12 -3.57
N ALA A 33 -9.33 -0.06 -3.45
CA ALA A 33 -8.70 -0.53 -2.22
C ALA A 33 -8.49 0.64 -1.25
N ARG A 34 -8.70 0.38 0.05
CA ARG A 34 -8.49 1.35 1.16
C ARG A 34 -7.01 1.46 1.59
N PHE A 35 -6.11 0.88 0.82
CA PHE A 35 -4.67 0.93 1.00
C PHE A 35 -3.99 0.82 -0.35
N THR A 36 -2.75 1.31 -0.44
CA THR A 36 -1.90 1.19 -1.64
C THR A 36 -0.58 0.53 -1.23
N PRO A 37 -0.16 -0.58 -1.86
CA PRO A 37 1.12 -1.22 -1.56
C PRO A 37 2.30 -0.23 -1.70
N SER A 38 3.20 -0.21 -0.72
CA SER A 38 4.41 0.62 -0.72
C SER A 38 5.49 -0.03 -1.60
N VAL A 39 5.22 -0.05 -2.91
CA VAL A 39 6.07 -0.69 -3.93
C VAL A 39 6.23 0.26 -5.10
N VAL A 40 7.47 0.40 -5.56
CA VAL A 40 7.83 1.24 -6.70
C VAL A 40 8.61 0.41 -7.71
N ALA A 41 8.35 0.60 -8.99
CA ALA A 41 9.08 -0.08 -10.06
C ALA A 41 9.34 0.80 -11.27
N VAL A 42 10.40 0.46 -12.00
CA VAL A 42 10.67 0.99 -13.34
C VAL A 42 10.59 -0.17 -14.32
N THR A 43 9.70 -0.05 -15.31
CA THR A 43 9.58 -1.04 -16.37
C THR A 43 10.77 -0.98 -17.32
N ARG A 44 10.97 -2.02 -18.13
CA ARG A 44 12.00 -2.03 -19.19
C ARG A 44 11.81 -0.93 -20.23
N ALA A 45 10.58 -0.41 -20.38
CA ALA A 45 10.27 0.71 -21.27
C ALA A 45 10.54 2.09 -20.64
N GLY A 46 11.07 2.14 -19.40
CA GLY A 46 11.35 3.37 -18.68
C GLY A 46 10.12 3.97 -17.96
N GLU A 47 8.99 3.26 -17.94
CA GLU A 47 7.78 3.73 -17.26
C GLU A 47 7.83 3.46 -15.76
N TRP A 48 7.40 4.43 -14.95
CA TRP A 48 7.33 4.32 -13.49
C TRP A 48 5.97 3.79 -13.03
N LEU A 49 6.01 2.78 -12.17
CA LEU A 49 4.85 2.14 -11.55
C LEU A 49 4.94 2.29 -10.03
N THR A 50 3.79 2.46 -9.39
CA THR A 50 3.64 2.43 -7.93
C THR A 50 2.46 1.54 -7.53
N GLY A 51 2.38 1.16 -6.26
CA GLY A 51 1.22 0.43 -5.75
C GLY A 51 1.07 -0.98 -6.34
N GLU A 52 -0.18 -1.34 -6.62
CA GLU A 52 -0.58 -2.64 -7.14
C GLU A 52 0.10 -2.99 -8.46
N LEU A 53 0.31 -2.00 -9.33
CA LEU A 53 0.96 -2.23 -10.62
C LEU A 53 2.42 -2.65 -10.45
N ALA A 54 3.15 -1.95 -9.57
CA ALA A 54 4.52 -2.30 -9.26
C ALA A 54 4.61 -3.69 -8.59
N GLN A 55 3.70 -3.96 -7.63
CA GLN A 55 3.62 -5.24 -6.93
C GLN A 55 3.32 -6.42 -7.88
N ARG A 56 2.40 -6.28 -8.84
CA ARG A 56 2.01 -7.36 -9.77
C ARG A 56 3.15 -7.85 -10.65
N GLN A 57 4.07 -6.95 -11.03
CA GLN A 57 5.20 -7.29 -11.92
C GLN A 57 6.51 -7.58 -11.18
N PHE A 58 6.51 -7.57 -9.84
CA PHE A 58 7.71 -7.73 -9.01
C PHE A 58 8.47 -9.02 -9.33
N VAL A 59 7.76 -10.16 -9.42
CA VAL A 59 8.38 -11.46 -9.74
C VAL A 59 9.12 -11.43 -11.09
N THR A 60 8.56 -10.77 -12.09
CA THR A 60 9.12 -10.70 -13.45
C THR A 60 10.13 -9.58 -13.65
N ASN A 61 10.24 -8.64 -12.71
CA ASN A 61 11.09 -7.46 -12.78
C ASN A 61 11.73 -7.13 -11.42
N THR A 62 12.28 -8.16 -10.76
CA THR A 62 12.76 -8.06 -9.37
C THR A 62 13.88 -7.03 -9.18
N GLU A 63 14.75 -6.84 -10.18
CA GLU A 63 15.87 -5.88 -10.10
C GLU A 63 15.45 -4.42 -10.20
N ASN A 64 14.33 -4.13 -10.87
CA ASN A 64 13.81 -2.76 -11.01
C ASN A 64 12.49 -2.59 -10.26
N THR A 65 12.29 -3.34 -9.17
CA THR A 65 11.14 -3.20 -8.28
C THR A 65 11.62 -3.23 -6.84
N VAL A 66 11.17 -2.27 -6.05
CA VAL A 66 11.56 -2.11 -4.66
C VAL A 66 10.33 -2.00 -3.76
N SER A 67 10.41 -2.62 -2.58
CA SER A 67 9.47 -2.47 -1.48
C SER A 67 10.25 -2.27 -0.18
N SER A 68 9.57 -2.03 0.94
CA SER A 68 10.18 -1.91 2.27
C SER A 68 11.23 -0.80 2.39
N PHE A 69 11.27 0.15 1.46
CA PHE A 69 12.24 1.25 1.45
C PHE A 69 12.11 2.17 2.68
N LYS A 70 10.95 2.16 3.36
CA LYS A 70 10.75 2.88 4.63
C LYS A 70 11.77 2.47 5.71
N GLN A 71 12.24 1.22 5.71
CA GLN A 71 13.24 0.73 6.68
C GLN A 71 14.60 1.40 6.52
N TYR A 72 14.87 2.01 5.37
CA TYR A 72 16.14 2.66 5.05
C TYR A 72 16.06 4.19 5.12
N MET A 73 14.90 4.77 5.49
CA MET A 73 14.74 6.22 5.65
C MET A 73 15.81 6.79 6.60
N GLY A 74 16.32 7.98 6.31
CA GLY A 74 17.34 8.62 7.15
C GLY A 74 18.69 7.90 7.18
N THR A 75 19.00 7.08 6.16
CA THR A 75 20.31 6.41 6.02
C THR A 75 21.00 6.79 4.71
N ASP A 76 22.26 6.41 4.56
CA ASP A 76 23.04 6.56 3.33
C ASP A 76 22.74 5.44 2.30
N HIS A 77 21.74 4.60 2.55
CA HIS A 77 21.33 3.56 1.62
C HIS A 77 20.96 4.16 0.24
N ARG A 78 21.24 3.42 -0.82
CA ARG A 78 20.90 3.80 -2.20
C ARG A 78 20.18 2.68 -2.90
N ILE A 79 18.99 3.00 -3.39
CA ILE A 79 18.14 2.10 -4.15
C ILE A 79 18.42 2.34 -5.63
N THR A 80 18.83 1.30 -6.35
CA THR A 80 19.02 1.38 -7.80
C THR A 80 17.69 1.03 -8.48
N LEU A 81 17.17 1.93 -9.31
CA LEU A 81 16.03 1.67 -10.19
C LEU A 81 16.38 2.15 -11.60
N GLY A 82 16.32 1.26 -12.58
CA GLY A 82 16.89 1.51 -13.89
C GLY A 82 18.40 1.76 -13.79
N GLU A 83 18.87 2.88 -14.33
CA GLU A 83 20.30 3.25 -14.34
C GLU A 83 20.68 4.23 -13.22
N LYS A 84 19.70 4.70 -12.44
CA LYS A 84 19.90 5.74 -11.42
C LYS A 84 19.83 5.16 -10.01
N LYS A 85 20.51 5.85 -9.08
CA LYS A 85 20.48 5.56 -7.65
C LYS A 85 19.70 6.64 -6.93
N TYR A 86 18.82 6.22 -6.04
CA TYR A 86 17.92 7.09 -5.30
C TYR A 86 18.10 6.88 -3.80
N PHE A 87 17.92 7.94 -3.04
CA PHE A 87 17.70 7.86 -1.60
C PHE A 87 16.32 7.24 -1.30
N PRO A 88 16.14 6.61 -0.13
CA PRO A 88 14.86 6.07 0.30
C PRO A 88 13.73 7.11 0.38
N GLN A 89 14.04 8.36 0.75
CA GLN A 89 13.07 9.46 0.77
C GLN A 89 12.60 9.89 -0.63
N GLU A 90 13.44 9.76 -1.67
CA GLU A 90 13.05 10.00 -3.06
C GLU A 90 12.05 8.92 -3.53
N ILE A 91 12.30 7.65 -3.18
CA ILE A 91 11.36 6.56 -3.46
C ILE A 91 10.05 6.71 -2.67
N SER A 92 10.14 7.16 -1.42
CA SER A 92 8.97 7.45 -0.59
C SER A 92 8.15 8.61 -1.16
N ALA A 93 8.80 9.62 -1.74
CA ALA A 93 8.12 10.74 -2.39
C ALA A 93 7.25 10.28 -3.56
N LEU A 94 7.68 9.30 -4.35
CA LEU A 94 6.86 8.71 -5.43
C LEU A 94 5.57 8.06 -4.89
N MET A 95 5.63 7.43 -3.72
CA MET A 95 4.44 6.91 -3.05
C MET A 95 3.55 8.03 -2.51
N LEU A 96 4.13 9.08 -1.92
CA LEU A 96 3.37 10.23 -1.43
C LEU A 96 2.70 11.00 -2.56
N GLN A 97 3.35 11.16 -3.72
CA GLN A 97 2.76 11.71 -4.94
C GLN A 97 1.56 10.87 -5.40
N ARG A 98 1.68 9.53 -5.34
CA ARG A 98 0.57 8.63 -5.67
C ARG A 98 -0.63 8.85 -4.75
N LEU A 99 -0.41 8.91 -3.43
CA LEU A 99 -1.47 9.11 -2.44
C LEU A 99 -2.10 10.51 -2.55
N LYS A 100 -1.28 11.53 -2.81
CA LYS A 100 -1.74 12.89 -3.12
C LYS A 100 -2.66 12.88 -4.34
N MET A 101 -2.26 12.24 -5.44
CA MET A 101 -3.08 12.15 -6.64
C MET A 101 -4.38 11.38 -6.40
N ASP A 102 -4.36 10.28 -5.63
CA ASP A 102 -5.58 9.57 -5.24
C ASP A 102 -6.52 10.49 -4.44
N ALA A 103 -5.99 11.32 -3.53
CA ALA A 103 -6.77 12.30 -2.80
C ALA A 103 -7.31 13.43 -3.68
N GLU A 104 -6.51 13.97 -4.60
CA GLU A 104 -6.94 15.01 -5.55
C GLU A 104 -8.06 14.52 -6.47
N ASN A 105 -7.95 13.29 -6.97
CA ASN A 105 -9.01 12.67 -7.79
C ASN A 105 -10.30 12.46 -7.01
N TYR A 106 -10.21 12.09 -5.72
CA TYR A 106 -11.36 11.91 -4.86
C TYR A 106 -12.04 13.23 -4.51
N LEU A 107 -11.25 14.27 -4.18
CA LEU A 107 -11.76 15.57 -3.75
C LEU A 107 -12.17 16.49 -4.91
N GLY A 108 -11.62 16.28 -6.11
CA GLY A 108 -11.84 17.15 -7.26
C GLY A 108 -11.12 18.49 -7.18
N GLU A 109 -10.16 18.64 -6.26
CA GLU A 109 -9.36 19.85 -6.04
C GLU A 109 -7.90 19.51 -5.73
N GLN A 110 -7.01 20.50 -5.84
CA GLN A 110 -5.58 20.32 -5.56
C GLN A 110 -5.31 20.18 -4.06
N VAL A 111 -4.47 19.21 -3.68
CA VAL A 111 -4.07 18.96 -2.30
C VAL A 111 -2.65 19.44 -2.09
N THR A 112 -2.46 20.39 -1.18
CA THR A 112 -1.12 20.94 -0.90
C THR A 112 -0.63 20.64 0.50
N GLY A 113 -1.50 20.42 1.49
CA GLY A 113 -1.10 20.18 2.87
C GLY A 113 -1.23 18.72 3.29
N ALA A 114 -0.30 18.22 4.10
CA ALA A 114 -0.39 16.88 4.67
C ALA A 114 0.15 16.77 6.10
N VAL A 115 -0.42 15.83 6.85
CA VAL A 115 0.14 15.26 8.08
C VAL A 115 0.61 13.86 7.75
N ILE A 116 1.87 13.54 7.98
CA ILE A 116 2.46 12.24 7.61
C ILE A 116 2.85 11.49 8.89
N THR A 117 2.46 10.22 9.01
CA THR A 117 2.80 9.42 10.18
C THR A 117 4.16 8.72 10.08
N VAL A 118 4.83 8.59 11.23
CA VAL A 118 6.07 7.83 11.40
C VAL A 118 5.97 6.87 12.59
N PRO A 119 6.71 5.74 12.60
CA PRO A 119 6.87 4.94 13.82
C PRO A 119 7.37 5.83 14.96
N ALA A 120 6.86 5.62 16.18
CA ALA A 120 7.25 6.48 17.31
C ALA A 120 8.76 6.43 17.59
N TYR A 121 9.37 5.27 17.37
CA TYR A 121 10.79 5.02 17.57
C TYR A 121 11.69 5.47 16.41
N PHE A 122 11.17 6.24 15.45
CA PHE A 122 12.01 6.91 14.46
C PHE A 122 12.90 7.96 15.12
N ASN A 123 14.18 7.90 14.77
CA ASN A 123 15.18 8.88 15.18
C ASN A 123 15.02 10.20 14.40
N ASP A 124 15.83 11.20 14.75
CA ASP A 124 15.82 12.51 14.09
C ASP A 124 16.01 12.37 12.56
N ALA A 125 16.98 11.53 12.17
CA ALA A 125 17.34 11.32 10.78
C ALA A 125 16.17 10.83 9.91
N GLN A 126 15.43 9.86 10.44
CA GLN A 126 14.29 9.22 9.80
C GLN A 126 13.07 10.15 9.73
N ARG A 127 12.86 10.98 10.77
CA ARG A 127 11.79 11.98 10.81
C ARG A 127 12.02 13.06 9.76
N GLN A 128 13.24 13.60 9.68
CA GLN A 128 13.61 14.59 8.68
C GLN A 128 13.47 14.01 7.26
N ALA A 129 13.98 12.80 7.01
CA ALA A 129 13.84 12.15 5.70
C ALA A 129 12.37 11.97 5.29
N THR A 130 11.46 11.74 6.24
CA THR A 130 10.02 11.65 5.98
C THR A 130 9.42 13.01 5.61
N ARG A 131 9.82 14.08 6.29
CA ARG A 131 9.44 15.45 5.92
C ARG A 131 9.95 15.82 4.52
N ASP A 132 11.22 15.49 4.23
CA ASP A 132 11.83 15.73 2.93
C ASP A 132 11.10 14.98 1.82
N ALA A 133 10.71 13.71 2.06
CA ALA A 133 9.89 12.94 1.12
C ALA A 133 8.55 13.65 0.80
N GLY A 134 7.91 14.24 1.81
CA GLY A 134 6.70 15.06 1.63
C GLY A 134 6.95 16.32 0.81
N ARG A 135 8.03 17.05 1.10
CA ARG A 135 8.45 18.24 0.32
C ARG A 135 8.73 17.88 -1.14
N ILE A 136 9.45 16.79 -1.38
CA ILE A 136 9.75 16.27 -2.73
C ILE A 136 8.46 15.86 -3.47
N ALA A 137 7.46 15.35 -2.75
CA ALA A 137 6.14 15.02 -3.31
C ALA A 137 5.25 16.25 -3.58
N GLY A 138 5.74 17.47 -3.30
CA GLY A 138 4.96 18.69 -3.44
C GLY A 138 3.85 18.81 -2.39
N LEU A 139 4.10 18.31 -1.18
CA LEU A 139 3.25 18.49 -0.01
C LEU A 139 3.93 19.43 0.99
N ASP A 140 3.18 20.41 1.47
CA ASP A 140 3.47 21.20 2.65
C ASP A 140 3.18 20.33 3.89
N VAL A 141 4.23 19.74 4.44
CA VAL A 141 4.17 18.83 5.59
C VAL A 141 3.94 19.66 6.86
N LYS A 142 2.68 19.73 7.27
CA LYS A 142 2.24 20.46 8.47
C LYS A 142 2.76 19.82 9.75
N ARG A 143 2.93 18.49 9.72
CA ARG A 143 3.27 17.69 10.89
C ARG A 143 3.81 16.32 10.49
N VAL A 144 4.84 15.87 11.19
CA VAL A 144 5.33 14.49 11.22
C VAL A 144 4.87 13.86 12.53
N LEU A 145 3.71 13.21 12.48
CA LEU A 145 3.02 12.71 13.66
C LEU A 145 3.45 11.27 13.98
N SER A 146 3.67 10.93 15.25
CA SER A 146 3.92 9.53 15.58
C SER A 146 2.65 8.69 15.38
N ALA A 147 2.78 7.49 14.81
CA ALA A 147 1.68 6.57 14.57
C ALA A 147 0.85 6.27 15.83
N PRO A 148 1.42 6.00 17.02
CA PRO A 148 0.60 5.79 18.21
C PRO A 148 -0.13 7.05 18.68
N SER A 149 0.46 8.24 18.54
CA SER A 149 -0.24 9.50 18.80
C SER A 149 -1.40 9.69 17.82
N ALA A 150 -1.19 9.42 16.53
CA ALA A 150 -2.26 9.45 15.53
C ALA A 150 -3.40 8.48 15.88
N VAL A 151 -3.07 7.23 16.21
CA VAL A 151 -4.04 6.21 16.62
C VAL A 151 -4.83 6.67 17.85
N SER A 152 -4.18 7.28 18.83
CA SER A 152 -4.85 7.79 20.02
C SER A 152 -5.83 8.94 19.75
N LEU A 153 -5.64 9.74 18.69
CA LEU A 153 -6.63 10.75 18.28
C LEU A 153 -7.93 10.13 17.75
N THR A 154 -7.88 8.89 17.27
CA THR A 154 -9.08 8.13 16.89
C THR A 154 -9.79 7.51 18.09
N TYR A 155 -9.08 7.45 19.22
CA TYR A 155 -9.54 6.88 20.46
C TYR A 155 -10.12 7.98 21.36
N GLU A 156 -11.45 7.98 21.50
CA GLU A 156 -12.21 8.80 22.45
C GLU A 156 -11.95 10.33 22.40
N MET A 157 -12.52 11.02 21.40
CA MET A 157 -12.71 12.48 21.45
C MET A 157 -13.78 12.93 22.50
N GLY A 158 -14.11 12.11 23.51
CA GLY A 158 -15.28 12.36 24.38
C GLY A 158 -15.40 11.55 25.69
N GLY A 159 -14.33 10.96 26.21
CA GLY A 159 -14.34 10.27 27.51
C GLY A 159 -13.97 11.19 28.68
N GLU A 160 -14.84 11.32 29.68
CA GLU A 160 -14.59 12.13 30.91
C GLU A 160 -13.74 11.42 31.98
N LYS A 161 -13.25 10.21 31.72
CA LYS A 161 -12.46 9.45 32.72
C LYS A 161 -11.08 9.15 32.20
N LYS A 162 -10.07 9.55 32.98
CA LYS A 162 -8.68 9.16 32.83
C LYS A 162 -8.53 7.64 32.74
N GLN A 163 -7.84 7.19 31.69
CA GLN A 163 -7.53 5.80 31.40
C GLN A 163 -6.09 5.70 30.88
N TYR A 164 -5.48 4.53 31.07
CA TYR A 164 -4.20 4.19 30.45
C TYR A 164 -4.43 3.16 29.35
N ILE A 165 -3.92 3.46 28.16
CA ILE A 165 -3.99 2.56 27.02
C ILE A 165 -2.59 2.20 26.55
N ILE A 166 -2.45 1.03 25.94
CA ILE A 166 -1.27 0.66 25.16
C ILE A 166 -1.62 0.73 23.69
N VAL A 167 -0.81 1.42 22.89
CA VAL A 167 -0.80 1.22 21.43
C VAL A 167 0.32 0.24 21.10
N TYR A 168 -0.03 -0.90 20.53
CA TYR A 168 0.88 -1.96 20.11
C TYR A 168 0.86 -2.03 18.58
N ASP A 169 1.83 -1.42 17.92
CA ASP A 169 1.91 -1.31 16.46
C ASP A 169 2.97 -2.26 15.91
N LEU A 170 2.53 -3.41 15.37
CA LEU A 170 3.38 -4.37 14.67
C LEU A 170 3.05 -4.38 13.17
N GLY A 171 3.77 -3.53 12.44
CA GLY A 171 3.62 -3.35 11.01
C GLY A 171 4.36 -4.39 10.17
N GLY A 172 4.64 -4.01 8.93
CA GLY A 172 5.38 -4.85 7.97
C GLY A 172 6.89 -4.87 8.20
N GLY A 173 7.48 -3.85 8.84
CA GLY A 173 8.92 -3.83 9.08
C GLY A 173 9.37 -3.02 10.28
N THR A 174 8.44 -2.52 11.08
CA THR A 174 8.73 -1.79 12.32
C THR A 174 7.74 -2.22 13.39
N PHE A 175 8.22 -2.27 14.63
CA PHE A 175 7.42 -2.46 15.81
C PHE A 175 7.52 -1.20 16.67
N SER A 176 6.41 -0.72 17.19
CA SER A 176 6.38 0.37 18.16
C SER A 176 5.33 0.09 19.20
N VAL A 177 5.63 0.45 20.44
CA VAL A 177 4.70 0.32 21.56
C VAL A 177 4.75 1.58 22.41
N ALA A 178 3.58 2.09 22.79
CA ALA A 178 3.48 3.29 23.62
C ALA A 178 2.42 3.10 24.70
N VAL A 179 2.71 3.59 25.91
CA VAL A 179 1.73 3.76 26.98
C VAL A 179 1.23 5.20 26.93
N ILE A 180 -0.09 5.38 26.80
CA ILE A 180 -0.73 6.67 26.62
C ILE A 180 -1.79 6.86 27.70
N GLU A 181 -1.75 8.01 28.36
CA GLU A 181 -2.82 8.51 29.22
C GLU A 181 -3.82 9.27 28.36
N VAL A 182 -5.09 8.88 28.46
CA VAL A 182 -6.21 9.47 27.70
C VAL A 182 -7.36 9.80 28.65
N GLY A 183 -7.95 10.99 28.50
CA GLY A 183 -9.09 11.47 29.29
C GLY A 183 -9.06 12.98 29.51
N ASP A 184 -10.21 13.57 29.83
CA ASP A 184 -10.34 15.02 30.12
C ASP A 184 -9.82 15.94 29.01
N GLY A 185 -9.93 15.51 27.74
CA GLY A 185 -9.37 16.26 26.62
C GLY A 185 -7.85 16.30 26.61
N ILE A 186 -7.18 15.32 27.23
CA ILE A 186 -5.72 15.21 27.23
C ILE A 186 -5.35 13.84 26.66
N ILE A 187 -4.42 13.86 25.72
CA ILE A 187 -3.71 12.68 25.22
C ILE A 187 -2.25 12.89 25.52
N LYS A 188 -1.72 12.13 26.48
CA LYS A 188 -0.33 12.25 26.91
C LYS A 188 0.38 10.92 26.75
N VAL A 189 1.35 10.88 25.85
CA VAL A 189 2.27 9.75 25.75
C VAL A 189 3.13 9.75 27.02
N LEU A 190 3.11 8.65 27.77
CA LEU A 190 3.91 8.50 28.99
C LEU A 190 5.27 7.90 28.69
N SER A 191 5.28 6.89 27.82
CA SER A 191 6.49 6.23 27.36
C SER A 191 6.29 5.61 26.00
N THR A 192 7.39 5.48 25.25
CA THR A 192 7.40 4.83 23.95
C THR A 192 8.70 4.04 23.74
N ALA A 193 8.60 2.95 22.99
CA ALA A 193 9.72 2.14 22.57
C ALA A 193 9.41 1.49 21.23
N GLY A 194 10.43 0.95 20.57
CA GLY A 194 10.23 0.22 19.33
C GLY A 194 11.48 -0.45 18.81
N ASP A 195 11.31 -1.06 17.66
CA ASP A 195 12.34 -1.75 16.90
C ASP A 195 12.08 -1.51 15.41
N ASN A 196 12.98 -0.74 14.79
CA ASN A 196 12.87 -0.33 13.39
C ASN A 196 13.24 -1.47 12.41
N SER A 197 13.64 -2.64 12.92
CA SER A 197 13.96 -3.86 12.16
C SER A 197 13.21 -5.09 12.71
N LEU A 198 11.95 -4.88 13.11
CA LEU A 198 11.04 -5.94 13.53
C LEU A 198 9.65 -5.71 12.93
N GLY A 199 9.20 -6.59 12.05
CA GLY A 199 7.83 -6.58 11.55
C GLY A 199 7.52 -7.79 10.68
N GLY A 200 6.40 -7.73 9.96
CA GLY A 200 5.89 -8.84 9.14
C GLY A 200 6.91 -9.42 8.15
N ASN A 201 7.82 -8.61 7.61
CA ASN A 201 8.89 -9.03 6.71
C ASN A 201 9.87 -10.00 7.38
N ASP A 202 10.12 -9.85 8.68
CA ASP A 202 11.01 -10.74 9.44
C ASP A 202 10.34 -12.10 9.64
N PHE A 203 9.03 -12.13 9.91
CA PHE A 203 8.25 -13.37 9.96
C PHE A 203 8.26 -14.09 8.60
N ASP A 204 8.07 -13.34 7.51
CA ASP A 204 8.14 -13.89 6.15
C ASP A 204 9.53 -14.47 5.87
N GLN A 205 10.58 -13.77 6.29
CA GLN A 205 11.96 -14.22 6.11
C GLN A 205 12.23 -15.54 6.84
N ARG A 206 11.67 -15.78 8.04
CA ARG A 206 11.79 -17.08 8.73
C ARG A 206 11.17 -18.23 7.95
N ILE A 207 10.01 -18.00 7.32
CA ILE A 207 9.38 -19.00 6.45
C ILE A 207 10.23 -19.21 5.18
N VAL A 208 10.78 -18.16 4.59
CA VAL A 208 11.68 -18.27 3.43
C VAL A 208 12.94 -19.07 3.76
N ASP A 209 13.57 -18.78 4.90
CA ASP A 209 14.77 -19.49 5.36
C ASP A 209 14.46 -20.97 5.60
N TYR A 210 13.29 -21.27 6.16
CA TYR A 210 12.79 -22.64 6.30
C TYR A 210 12.63 -23.33 4.95
N MET A 211 11.94 -22.70 3.98
CA MET A 211 11.77 -23.27 2.63
C MET A 211 13.10 -23.45 1.89
N LEU A 212 14.05 -22.51 2.01
CA LEU A 212 15.38 -22.63 1.43
C LEU A 212 16.18 -23.78 2.07
N ALA A 213 16.01 -24.01 3.38
CA ALA A 213 16.63 -25.16 4.04
C ALA A 213 16.07 -26.49 3.52
N GLU A 214 14.76 -26.60 3.31
CA GLU A 214 14.15 -27.81 2.71
C GLU A 214 14.64 -28.03 1.27
N LEU A 215 14.68 -26.98 0.44
CA LEU A 215 15.21 -27.07 -0.92
C LEU A 215 16.67 -27.52 -0.97
N ARG A 216 17.49 -27.05 -0.02
CA ARG A 216 18.90 -27.48 0.09
C ARG A 216 19.04 -28.94 0.47
N ARG A 217 18.14 -29.48 1.30
CA ARG A 217 18.11 -30.93 1.61
C ARG A 217 17.80 -31.76 0.37
N ASP A 218 16.98 -31.22 -0.53
CA ASP A 218 16.72 -31.78 -1.86
C ASP A 218 17.85 -31.52 -2.88
N GLY A 219 18.98 -30.95 -2.46
CA GLY A 219 20.13 -30.66 -3.31
C GLY A 219 20.02 -29.41 -4.18
N VAL A 220 19.05 -28.51 -3.93
CA VAL A 220 18.82 -27.29 -4.72
C VAL A 220 19.03 -26.04 -3.85
N ASP A 221 20.05 -25.23 -4.16
CA ASP A 221 20.26 -23.93 -3.48
C ASP A 221 19.79 -22.76 -4.36
N LEU A 222 18.66 -22.16 -3.98
CA LEU A 222 18.08 -21.00 -4.68
C LEU A 222 18.44 -19.66 -4.06
N SER A 223 19.31 -19.64 -3.04
CA SER A 223 19.61 -18.41 -2.29
C SER A 223 20.16 -17.26 -3.14
N LYS A 224 20.71 -17.55 -4.31
CA LYS A 224 21.22 -16.56 -5.28
C LYS A 224 20.26 -16.25 -6.43
N ASP A 225 19.20 -17.05 -6.61
CA ASP A 225 18.18 -16.82 -7.64
C ASP A 225 17.15 -15.82 -7.13
N LYS A 226 17.33 -14.55 -7.47
CA LYS A 226 16.48 -13.45 -7.01
C LYS A 226 15.01 -13.61 -7.39
N ALA A 227 14.72 -14.16 -8.57
CA ALA A 227 13.35 -14.36 -9.02
C ALA A 227 12.68 -15.50 -8.23
N ALA A 228 13.38 -16.61 -8.02
CA ALA A 228 12.88 -17.70 -7.20
C ALA A 228 12.70 -17.28 -5.73
N VAL A 229 13.68 -16.57 -5.15
CA VAL A 229 13.58 -16.01 -3.79
C VAL A 229 12.41 -15.04 -3.66
N ARG A 230 12.13 -14.23 -4.70
CA ARG A 230 10.96 -13.35 -4.69
C ARG A 230 9.65 -14.14 -4.65
N ARG A 231 9.53 -15.21 -5.43
CA ARG A 231 8.35 -16.10 -5.40
C ARG A 231 8.19 -16.79 -4.05
N LEU A 232 9.30 -17.22 -3.44
CA LEU A 232 9.32 -17.76 -2.08
C LEU A 232 8.82 -16.72 -1.07
N LYS A 233 9.27 -15.46 -1.16
CA LYS A 233 8.79 -14.38 -0.27
C LYS A 233 7.29 -14.14 -0.38
N GLU A 234 6.73 -14.10 -1.59
CA GLU A 234 5.29 -13.92 -1.79
C GLU A 234 4.49 -15.11 -1.25
N ALA A 235 4.97 -16.34 -1.46
CA ALA A 235 4.35 -17.53 -0.89
C ALA A 235 4.43 -17.58 0.64
N ALA A 236 5.56 -17.16 1.22
CA ALA A 236 5.75 -17.04 2.66
C ALA A 236 4.76 -16.05 3.29
N GLU A 237 4.59 -14.88 2.68
CA GLU A 237 3.63 -13.88 3.17
C GLU A 237 2.20 -14.41 3.11
N CYS A 238 1.82 -15.10 2.03
CA CYS A 238 0.52 -15.76 1.93
C CYS A 238 0.32 -16.83 3.00
N ALA A 239 1.31 -17.70 3.20
CA ALA A 239 1.25 -18.75 4.22
C ALA A 239 1.15 -18.18 5.64
N LYS A 240 1.91 -17.13 5.96
CA LYS A 240 1.82 -16.40 7.23
C LYS A 240 0.40 -15.87 7.48
N LYS A 241 -0.19 -15.24 6.46
CA LYS A 241 -1.57 -14.71 6.52
C LYS A 241 -2.58 -15.83 6.72
N GLU A 242 -2.45 -16.93 5.99
CA GLU A 242 -3.32 -18.11 6.11
C GLU A 242 -3.23 -18.74 7.51
N LEU A 243 -2.02 -18.91 8.04
CA LEU A 243 -1.76 -19.45 9.38
C LEU A 243 -2.30 -18.59 10.53
N SER A 244 -2.65 -17.32 10.25
CA SER A 244 -3.35 -16.47 11.21
C SER A 244 -4.79 -16.91 11.46
N TYR A 245 -5.37 -17.70 10.56
CA TYR A 245 -6.74 -18.22 10.66
C TYR A 245 -6.77 -19.76 10.69
N ALA A 246 -5.97 -20.42 9.86
CA ALA A 246 -5.87 -21.88 9.77
C ALA A 246 -4.69 -22.45 10.58
N THR A 247 -4.76 -23.73 10.96
CA THR A 247 -3.69 -24.43 11.70
C THR A 247 -2.58 -24.97 10.79
N VAL A 248 -2.83 -25.02 9.48
CA VAL A 248 -1.89 -25.46 8.45
C VAL A 248 -2.09 -24.58 7.21
N ALA A 249 -1.01 -24.26 6.50
CA ALA A 249 -1.03 -23.60 5.20
C ALA A 249 -0.27 -24.46 4.18
N ASN A 250 -0.86 -24.65 3.00
CA ASN A 250 -0.20 -25.36 1.90
C ASN A 250 0.58 -24.36 1.04
N ILE A 251 1.91 -24.52 1.01
CA ILE A 251 2.76 -23.77 0.10
C ILE A 251 3.00 -24.64 -1.13
N SER A 252 2.58 -24.17 -2.30
CA SER A 252 2.76 -24.87 -3.58
C SER A 252 3.29 -23.92 -4.64
N LEU A 253 4.53 -24.17 -5.08
CA LEU A 253 5.24 -23.38 -6.07
C LEU A 253 5.66 -24.28 -7.25
N PRO A 254 4.80 -24.39 -8.27
CA PRO A 254 5.15 -25.13 -9.46
C PRO A 254 6.18 -24.39 -10.30
N PHE A 255 7.05 -25.14 -10.99
CA PHE A 255 8.11 -24.58 -11.84
C PHE A 255 8.93 -23.50 -11.12
N LEU A 256 9.36 -23.75 -9.87
CA LEU A 256 10.08 -22.77 -9.07
C LEU A 256 11.40 -22.37 -9.74
N THR A 257 12.13 -23.35 -10.25
CA THR A 257 13.36 -23.16 -11.04
C THR A 257 13.57 -24.31 -12.04
N MET A 258 14.60 -24.22 -12.87
CA MET A 258 15.08 -25.31 -13.74
C MET A 258 16.38 -25.90 -13.16
N THR A 259 16.45 -27.22 -13.00
CA THR A 259 17.66 -27.95 -12.63
C THR A 259 18.16 -28.79 -13.80
N GLU A 260 19.33 -29.44 -13.65
CA GLU A 260 19.87 -30.36 -14.66
C GLU A 260 18.95 -31.56 -14.94
N VAL A 261 18.09 -31.93 -13.98
CA VAL A 261 17.15 -33.06 -14.08
C VAL A 261 15.77 -32.62 -14.61
N GLY A 262 15.49 -31.30 -14.65
CA GLY A 262 14.24 -30.73 -15.13
C GLY A 262 13.65 -29.67 -14.19
N PRO A 263 12.37 -29.28 -14.37
CA PRO A 263 11.75 -28.25 -13.54
C PRO A 263 11.59 -28.72 -12.09
N LYS A 264 12.07 -27.91 -11.14
CA LYS A 264 11.86 -28.14 -9.70
C LYS A 264 10.52 -27.56 -9.28
N TYR A 265 9.68 -28.41 -8.70
CA TYR A 265 8.47 -28.03 -7.98
C TYR A 265 8.78 -28.02 -6.49
N PHE A 266 8.15 -27.10 -5.75
CA PHE A 266 8.25 -27.06 -4.30
C PHE A 266 6.84 -27.13 -3.70
N SER A 267 6.62 -28.07 -2.78
CA SER A 267 5.37 -28.15 -2.04
C SER A 267 5.62 -28.60 -0.60
N ILE A 268 5.03 -27.89 0.35
CA ILE A 268 5.12 -28.21 1.77
C ILE A 268 3.85 -27.78 2.51
N ASN A 269 3.47 -28.53 3.53
CA ASN A 269 2.46 -28.12 4.50
C ASN A 269 3.16 -27.50 5.71
N LEU A 270 3.02 -26.19 5.88
CA LEU A 270 3.55 -25.48 7.05
C LEU A 270 2.47 -25.45 8.13
N THR A 271 2.76 -25.97 9.31
CA THR A 271 1.83 -25.92 10.45
C THR A 271 2.01 -24.63 11.27
N ARG A 272 0.95 -24.19 11.95
CA ARG A 272 1.01 -23.04 12.89
C ARG A 272 1.98 -23.31 14.04
N GLU A 273 2.07 -24.55 14.50
CA GLU A 273 3.05 -24.96 15.51
C GLU A 273 4.47 -24.71 15.01
N LYS A 274 4.79 -25.17 13.79
CA LYS A 274 6.12 -24.96 13.21
C LYS A 274 6.41 -23.47 12.96
N PHE A 275 5.42 -22.73 12.49
CA PHE A 275 5.54 -21.28 12.34
C PHE A 275 5.85 -20.58 13.67
N ASN A 276 5.10 -20.89 14.73
CA ASN A 276 5.34 -20.35 16.06
C ASN A 276 6.73 -20.71 16.59
N GLU A 277 7.22 -21.93 16.32
CA GLU A 277 8.57 -22.37 16.69
C GLU A 277 9.64 -21.49 16.01
N ILE A 278 9.56 -21.28 14.69
CA ILE A 278 10.60 -20.56 13.92
C ILE A 278 10.54 -19.03 14.06
N THR A 279 9.44 -18.48 14.61
CA THR A 279 9.25 -17.05 14.85
C THR A 279 9.14 -16.67 16.32
N GLY A 280 9.32 -17.61 17.26
CA GLY A 280 9.10 -17.36 18.68
C GLY A 280 9.99 -16.26 19.26
N ASP A 281 11.22 -16.13 18.77
CA ASP A 281 12.15 -15.07 19.18
C ASP A 281 11.70 -13.68 18.72
N LEU A 282 11.03 -13.57 17.56
CA LEU A 282 10.46 -12.31 17.08
C LEU A 282 9.32 -11.83 17.98
N VAL A 283 8.47 -12.76 18.44
CA VAL A 283 7.40 -12.46 19.40
C VAL A 283 8.00 -12.06 20.75
N GLU A 284 9.05 -12.73 21.22
CA GLU A 284 9.70 -12.39 22.49
C GLU A 284 10.35 -11.00 22.45
N ARG A 285 10.96 -10.59 21.33
CA ARG A 285 11.48 -9.21 21.15
C ARG A 285 10.42 -8.15 21.43
N THR A 286 9.17 -8.37 21.01
CA THR A 286 8.07 -7.42 21.30
C THR A 286 7.76 -7.34 22.80
N THR A 287 7.88 -8.45 23.52
CA THR A 287 7.58 -8.53 24.96
C THR A 287 8.58 -7.74 25.79
N VAL A 288 9.86 -7.81 25.44
CA VAL A 288 10.92 -7.00 26.08
C VAL A 288 10.57 -5.52 26.02
N LEU A 289 10.11 -5.04 24.87
CA LEU A 289 9.77 -3.63 24.65
C LEU A 289 8.46 -3.23 25.36
N VAL A 290 7.44 -4.11 25.41
CA VAL A 290 6.22 -3.89 26.19
C VAL A 290 6.55 -3.70 27.67
N ASN A 291 7.36 -4.59 28.25
CA ASN A 291 7.78 -4.49 29.64
C ASN A 291 8.60 -3.21 29.91
N MET A 292 9.43 -2.81 28.94
CA MET A 292 10.21 -1.58 29.03
C MET A 292 9.31 -0.35 29.09
N VAL A 293 8.27 -0.24 28.24
CA VAL A 293 7.39 0.95 28.26
C VAL A 293 6.52 1.01 29.51
N LEU A 294 6.04 -0.13 30.02
CA LEU A 294 5.31 -0.19 31.29
C LEU A 294 6.18 0.32 32.45
N LYS A 295 7.43 -0.17 32.52
CA LYS A 295 8.41 0.26 33.52
C LYS A 295 8.73 1.75 33.40
N ASP A 296 8.98 2.24 32.19
CA ASP A 296 9.30 3.64 31.95
C ASP A 296 8.12 4.58 32.27
N ALA A 297 6.88 4.14 32.02
CA ALA A 297 5.69 4.88 32.39
C ALA A 297 5.38 4.83 33.90
N GLY A 298 5.95 3.85 34.61
CA GLY A 298 5.61 3.60 36.02
C GLY A 298 4.18 3.08 36.20
N ILE A 299 3.65 2.37 35.20
CA ILE A 299 2.27 1.86 35.17
C ILE A 299 2.30 0.33 35.28
N ALA A 300 1.49 -0.24 36.19
CA ALA A 300 1.37 -1.69 36.28
C ALA A 300 0.55 -2.24 35.11
N ALA A 301 0.78 -3.50 34.73
CA ALA A 301 0.02 -4.13 33.66
C ALA A 301 -1.50 -4.11 33.95
N ASP A 302 -1.89 -4.35 35.20
CA ASP A 302 -3.30 -4.36 35.66
C ASP A 302 -3.97 -2.98 35.60
N ASP A 303 -3.20 -1.88 35.55
CA ASP A 303 -3.72 -0.52 35.41
C ASP A 303 -4.04 -0.14 33.95
N ILE A 304 -3.63 -0.98 32.98
CA ILE A 304 -3.91 -0.75 31.56
C ILE A 304 -5.37 -1.08 31.28
N SER A 305 -6.11 -0.06 30.86
CA SER A 305 -7.55 -0.15 30.58
C SER A 305 -7.83 -0.83 29.25
N LYS A 306 -7.04 -0.56 28.20
CA LYS A 306 -7.22 -1.12 26.84
C LYS A 306 -5.90 -1.25 26.08
N VAL A 307 -5.84 -2.20 25.15
CA VAL A 307 -4.73 -2.38 24.20
C VAL A 307 -5.24 -2.18 22.77
N LEU A 308 -4.62 -1.26 22.03
CA LEU A 308 -4.88 -0.97 20.63
C LEU A 308 -3.86 -1.72 19.78
N LEU A 309 -4.27 -2.83 19.15
CA LEU A 309 -3.41 -3.61 18.26
C LEU A 309 -3.40 -2.98 16.86
N VAL A 310 -2.31 -2.35 16.44
CA VAL A 310 -2.14 -1.66 15.15
C VAL A 310 -1.18 -2.44 14.25
N GLY A 311 -1.43 -2.42 12.94
CA GLY A 311 -0.57 -3.09 11.95
C GLY A 311 -0.94 -4.55 11.71
N GLY A 312 -0.83 -4.99 10.45
CA GLY A 312 -1.36 -6.29 10.00
C GLY A 312 -0.73 -7.51 10.67
N SER A 313 0.51 -7.42 11.17
CA SER A 313 1.19 -8.54 11.83
C SER A 313 0.66 -8.80 13.24
N THR A 314 -0.14 -7.89 13.82
CA THR A 314 -0.86 -8.14 15.07
C THR A 314 -1.99 -9.16 14.93
N ARG A 315 -2.32 -9.59 13.70
CA ARG A 315 -3.29 -10.67 13.44
C ARG A 315 -2.72 -12.06 13.73
N ILE A 316 -1.40 -12.18 13.91
CA ILE A 316 -0.75 -13.44 14.24
C ILE A 316 -1.22 -13.90 15.64
N PRO A 317 -1.78 -15.12 15.79
CA PRO A 317 -2.33 -15.58 17.07
C PRO A 317 -1.33 -15.55 18.22
N SER A 318 -0.09 -15.99 18.00
CA SER A 318 0.95 -15.99 19.04
C SER A 318 1.33 -14.58 19.52
N VAL A 319 1.21 -13.55 18.66
CA VAL A 319 1.39 -12.14 19.07
C VAL A 319 0.25 -11.70 19.99
N GLN A 320 -1.00 -12.01 19.63
CA GLN A 320 -2.20 -11.65 20.42
C GLN A 320 -2.23 -12.38 21.77
N GLU A 321 -1.91 -13.66 21.77
CA GLU A 321 -1.81 -14.47 22.99
C GLU A 321 -0.74 -13.94 23.92
N LYS A 322 0.43 -13.55 23.38
CA LYS A 322 1.53 -13.01 24.19
C LYS A 322 1.15 -11.69 24.85
N ILE A 323 0.62 -10.72 24.11
CA ILE A 323 0.22 -9.43 24.73
C ILE A 323 -0.94 -9.61 25.71
N LYS A 324 -1.89 -10.51 25.43
CA LYS A 324 -2.95 -10.87 26.38
C LYS A 324 -2.38 -11.47 27.66
N SER A 325 -1.35 -12.32 27.56
CA SER A 325 -0.69 -12.89 28.75
C SER A 325 0.07 -11.86 29.59
N LEU A 326 0.52 -10.75 28.99
CA LEU A 326 1.25 -9.69 29.68
C LEU A 326 0.32 -8.71 30.41
N ILE A 327 -0.85 -8.42 29.85
CA ILE A 327 -1.76 -7.36 30.33
C ILE A 327 -3.03 -7.93 31.00
N GLY A 328 -3.38 -9.20 30.78
CA GLY A 328 -4.54 -9.87 31.38
C GLY A 328 -5.69 -10.16 30.41
N GLU A 329 -6.70 -10.93 30.86
CA GLU A 329 -7.74 -11.49 29.98
C GLU A 329 -8.90 -10.53 29.62
N GLU A 330 -9.15 -9.47 30.39
CA GLU A 330 -10.27 -8.52 30.19
C GLU A 330 -9.92 -7.28 29.33
N VAL A 331 -8.88 -7.39 28.48
CA VAL A 331 -8.52 -6.30 27.57
C VAL A 331 -9.53 -6.22 26.42
N LYS A 332 -10.39 -5.19 26.46
CA LYS A 332 -11.44 -4.92 25.45
C LYS A 332 -10.85 -4.86 24.04
N LYS A 333 -11.32 -5.75 23.14
CA LYS A 333 -11.02 -5.72 21.70
C LYS A 333 -11.34 -4.34 21.12
N ILE A 334 -10.41 -3.73 20.38
CA ILE A 334 -10.66 -2.50 19.63
C ILE A 334 -10.68 -2.75 18.13
N LEU A 335 -11.70 -2.11 17.52
CA LEU A 335 -12.07 -2.06 16.11
C LEU A 335 -10.95 -1.49 15.23
N TYR A 336 -10.78 -2.11 14.05
CA TYR A 336 -10.15 -1.62 12.82
C TYR A 336 -8.98 -0.64 12.96
N SER A 337 -7.84 -1.18 13.37
CA SER A 337 -6.63 -0.44 13.73
C SER A 337 -5.70 -0.04 12.59
N GLU A 338 -5.80 -0.71 11.44
CA GLU A 338 -4.84 -0.48 10.34
C GLU A 338 -5.05 0.86 9.61
N GLU A 339 -6.21 1.48 9.79
CA GLU A 339 -6.57 2.77 9.19
C GLU A 339 -6.41 3.92 10.18
N SER A 340 -6.34 3.62 11.49
CA SER A 340 -6.36 4.58 12.57
C SER A 340 -5.22 5.60 12.50
N ALA A 341 -4.05 5.21 12.01
CA ALA A 341 -2.93 6.14 11.85
C ALA A 341 -3.23 7.24 10.81
N ALA A 342 -3.75 6.87 9.63
CA ALA A 342 -4.12 7.84 8.59
C ALA A 342 -5.31 8.70 9.03
N VAL A 343 -6.32 8.07 9.66
CA VAL A 343 -7.48 8.78 10.21
C VAL A 343 -7.06 9.80 11.27
N GLY A 344 -6.23 9.39 12.23
CA GLY A 344 -5.72 10.27 13.28
C GLY A 344 -4.91 11.45 12.75
N ALA A 345 -4.10 11.21 11.72
CA ALA A 345 -3.38 12.26 11.01
C ALA A 345 -4.33 13.26 10.32
N ALA A 346 -5.43 12.79 9.72
CA ALA A 346 -6.43 13.65 9.10
C ALA A 346 -7.20 14.46 10.16
N ILE A 347 -7.56 13.84 11.28
CA ILE A 347 -8.19 14.52 12.43
C ILE A 347 -7.29 15.67 12.89
N TRP A 348 -5.99 15.40 13.14
CA TRP A 348 -5.04 16.43 13.52
C TRP A 348 -4.97 17.57 12.49
N GLY A 349 -4.92 17.21 11.20
CA GLY A 349 -4.81 18.15 10.09
C GLY A 349 -5.98 19.13 9.97
N GLU A 350 -7.21 18.63 10.05
CA GLU A 350 -8.43 19.47 10.01
C GLU A 350 -8.49 20.45 11.18
N LEU A 351 -7.98 20.03 12.33
CA LEU A 351 -8.04 20.80 13.57
C LEU A 351 -6.92 21.84 13.66
N GLY A 352 -5.99 21.88 12.69
CA GLY A 352 -4.93 22.89 12.63
C GLY A 352 -3.96 22.85 13.81
N GLY A 353 -3.82 21.69 14.46
CA GLY A 353 -3.03 21.52 15.69
C GLY A 353 -3.73 21.98 16.98
N ASP A 354 -4.80 22.76 16.88
CA ASP A 354 -5.62 23.22 18.00
C ASP A 354 -6.92 22.42 18.02
N VAL A 355 -6.81 21.16 18.43
CA VAL A 355 -8.01 20.34 18.62
C VAL A 355 -8.87 21.03 19.67
N LYS A 356 -10.11 21.41 19.33
CA LYS A 356 -11.10 21.97 20.25
C LYS A 356 -11.14 21.19 21.59
N GLY A 357 -10.32 21.62 22.55
CA GLY A 357 -10.17 20.98 23.86
C GLY A 357 -9.38 19.66 23.91
N ILE A 358 -8.60 19.24 22.90
CA ILE A 358 -7.69 18.08 23.02
C ILE A 358 -6.22 18.51 22.99
N LEU A 359 -5.52 18.37 24.11
CA LEU A 359 -4.08 18.58 24.23
C LEU A 359 -3.35 17.26 23.94
N LEU A 360 -2.69 17.18 22.78
CA LEU A 360 -1.79 16.07 22.45
C LEU A 360 -0.36 16.40 22.91
N ARG A 361 0.19 15.59 23.81
CA ARG A 361 1.56 15.71 24.30
C ARG A 361 2.33 14.43 24.02
N ASP A 362 3.21 14.49 23.03
CA ASP A 362 4.13 13.40 22.67
C ASP A 362 5.45 13.48 23.45
N VAL A 363 6.35 12.52 23.25
CA VAL A 363 7.63 12.40 23.96
C VAL A 363 8.80 12.10 23.03
N VAL A 364 10.00 12.44 23.48
CA VAL A 364 11.27 12.10 22.84
C VAL A 364 11.47 10.57 22.87
N PRO A 365 11.61 9.86 21.74
CA PRO A 365 11.70 8.39 21.76
C PRO A 365 13.07 7.85 22.20
N LEU A 366 14.13 8.62 21.99
CA LEU A 366 15.52 8.22 22.24
C LEU A 366 16.28 9.36 22.89
N SER A 367 17.09 9.06 23.91
CA SER A 367 17.87 10.07 24.63
C SER A 367 18.86 10.78 23.70
N ILE A 368 18.94 12.10 23.85
CA ILE A 368 19.97 12.93 23.23
C ILE A 368 21.13 13.06 24.20
N SER A 369 22.33 12.75 23.73
CA SER A 369 23.54 12.69 24.54
C SER A 369 24.73 13.31 23.83
N ILE A 370 25.75 13.64 24.61
CA ILE A 370 27.05 14.15 24.15
C ILE A 370 28.14 13.14 24.49
N GLU A 371 29.07 12.93 23.56
CA GLU A 371 30.28 12.15 23.83
C GLU A 371 31.24 12.94 24.72
N MET A 372 31.71 12.27 25.77
CA MET A 372 32.71 12.75 26.71
C MET A 372 34.06 12.10 26.43
N MET A 373 35.12 12.63 27.05
CA MET A 373 36.45 12.03 26.96
C MET A 373 36.42 10.55 27.39
N GLY A 374 37.01 9.67 26.58
CA GLY A 374 36.97 8.22 26.79
C GLY A 374 35.83 7.49 26.08
N GLY A 375 34.97 8.20 25.33
CA GLY A 375 33.94 7.62 24.48
C GLY A 375 32.61 7.31 25.19
N PHE A 376 32.48 7.67 26.47
CA PHE A 376 31.23 7.57 27.21
C PHE A 376 30.28 8.70 26.85
N VAL A 377 28.98 8.50 27.04
CA VAL A 377 27.98 9.54 26.79
C VAL A 377 27.39 10.13 28.07
N THR A 378 27.09 11.43 28.03
CA THR A 378 26.25 12.08 29.04
C THR A 378 24.89 12.40 28.45
N ARG A 379 23.82 11.87 29.05
CA ARG A 379 22.43 12.12 28.61
C ARG A 379 21.99 13.53 28.99
N LEU A 380 21.57 14.31 27.99
CA LEU A 380 21.08 15.69 28.14
C LEU A 380 19.56 15.75 28.25
N ILE A 381 18.90 15.14 27.27
CA ILE A 381 17.46 15.00 27.18
C ILE A 381 17.20 13.50 27.16
N LYS A 382 16.55 12.99 28.20
CA LYS A 382 16.28 11.54 28.31
C LYS A 382 15.11 11.17 27.41
N ARG A 383 15.07 9.92 26.93
CA ARG A 383 13.85 9.37 26.32
C ARG A 383 12.64 9.54 27.25
N ASN A 384 11.46 9.59 26.66
CA ASN A 384 10.17 9.87 27.29
C ASN A 384 10.06 11.28 27.90
N THR A 385 11.03 12.17 27.67
CA THR A 385 10.85 13.60 27.99
C THR A 385 9.80 14.18 27.05
N ALA A 386 8.82 14.88 27.59
CA ALA A 386 7.74 15.41 26.79
C ALA A 386 8.18 16.51 25.81
N LEU A 387 7.58 16.51 24.62
CA LEU A 387 7.79 17.51 23.57
C LEU A 387 6.84 18.70 23.71
N PRO A 388 7.22 19.90 23.20
CA PRO A 388 8.59 20.26 22.82
C PRO A 388 9.48 20.42 24.07
N VAL A 389 10.80 20.32 23.91
CA VAL A 389 11.75 20.45 25.04
C VAL A 389 13.00 21.23 24.64
N ARG A 390 13.49 22.06 25.57
CA ARG A 390 14.74 22.80 25.45
C ARG A 390 15.66 22.49 26.63
N LYS A 391 16.93 22.24 26.36
CA LYS A 391 17.97 22.05 27.38
C LYS A 391 19.25 22.74 26.96
N SER A 392 19.90 23.48 27.87
CA SER A 392 21.24 24.02 27.64
C SER A 392 22.27 23.38 28.57
N GLN A 393 23.52 23.29 28.09
CA GLN A 393 24.68 22.90 28.87
C GLN A 393 25.87 23.79 28.47
N ILE A 394 26.66 24.18 29.48
CA ILE A 394 27.90 24.94 29.29
C ILE A 394 29.08 23.97 29.17
N PHE A 395 29.91 24.22 28.17
CA PHE A 395 31.15 23.53 27.88
C PHE A 395 32.33 24.49 28.04
N SER A 396 33.47 23.96 28.46
CA SER A 396 34.72 24.71 28.57
C SER A 396 35.87 23.90 27.99
N THR A 397 36.96 24.59 27.63
CA THR A 397 38.20 23.95 27.22
C THR A 397 38.77 23.07 28.34
N SER A 398 39.33 21.91 27.99
CA SER A 398 39.95 20.95 28.91
C SER A 398 41.46 21.13 29.07
N SER A 399 42.11 21.97 28.27
CA SER A 399 43.55 22.21 28.30
C SER A 399 43.93 23.63 27.87
N ASP A 400 45.05 24.14 28.39
CA ASP A 400 45.61 25.44 28.00
C ASP A 400 45.90 25.50 26.50
N ASN A 401 45.62 26.65 25.87
CA ASN A 401 45.78 26.88 24.43
C ASN A 401 44.96 25.93 23.52
N GLN A 402 43.88 25.32 24.04
CA GLN A 402 42.95 24.57 23.21
C GLN A 402 42.26 25.52 22.21
N ASN A 403 42.57 25.34 20.93
CA ASN A 403 42.08 26.22 19.86
C ASN A 403 40.60 25.99 19.48
N GLY A 404 39.90 25.06 20.12
CA GLY A 404 38.48 24.83 19.90
C GLY A 404 37.89 23.65 20.66
N ILE A 405 36.58 23.66 20.82
CA ILE A 405 35.78 22.61 21.46
C ILE A 405 35.17 21.75 20.35
N ILE A 406 35.30 20.42 20.47
CA ILE A 406 34.62 19.45 19.62
C ILE A 406 33.52 18.79 20.44
N ILE A 407 32.29 18.82 19.94
CA ILE A 407 31.14 18.16 20.57
C ILE A 407 30.62 17.14 19.57
N HIS A 408 30.47 15.90 19.99
CA HIS A 408 29.80 14.87 19.23
C HIS A 408 28.46 14.57 19.90
N VAL A 409 27.39 14.79 19.15
CA VAL A 409 26.02 14.57 19.63
C VAL A 409 25.52 13.26 19.06
N VAL A 410 24.93 12.45 19.92
CA VAL A 410 24.42 11.12 19.61
C VAL A 410 23.02 10.93 20.17
N GLN A 411 22.24 10.07 19.51
CA GLN A 411 20.91 9.68 19.93
C GLN A 411 20.86 8.17 20.17
N GLY A 412 20.41 7.76 21.36
CA GLY A 412 20.31 6.36 21.75
C GLY A 412 20.49 6.14 23.25
N GLU A 413 20.50 4.87 23.65
CA GLU A 413 20.53 4.46 25.05
C GLU A 413 21.82 3.74 25.49
N GLU A 414 22.76 3.54 24.57
CA GLU A 414 24.04 2.90 24.86
C GLU A 414 24.96 3.82 25.69
N GLU A 415 25.74 3.25 26.60
CA GLU A 415 26.67 4.04 27.45
C GLU A 415 27.90 4.57 26.69
N ILE A 416 28.22 3.93 25.55
CA ILE A 416 29.36 4.29 24.71
C ILE A 416 28.84 4.95 23.43
N ALA A 417 29.44 6.08 23.04
CA ALA A 417 29.02 6.90 21.91
C ALA A 417 28.90 6.12 20.60
N ARG A 418 29.84 5.21 20.33
CA ARG A 418 29.84 4.36 19.11
C ARG A 418 28.63 3.42 18.98
N GLY A 419 27.94 3.14 20.08
CA GLY A 419 26.73 2.31 20.09
C GLY A 419 25.45 3.09 19.80
N ASN A 420 25.53 4.42 19.77
CA ASN A 420 24.42 5.32 19.52
C ASN A 420 24.47 5.87 18.09
N ALA A 421 23.33 6.36 17.59
CA ALA A 421 23.27 7.02 16.29
C ALA A 421 23.91 8.39 16.38
N THR A 422 24.94 8.66 15.55
CA THR A 422 25.53 9.99 15.44
C THR A 422 24.54 10.97 14.84
N LEU A 423 24.24 12.04 15.57
CA LEU A 423 23.49 13.18 15.05
C LEU A 423 24.43 14.21 14.41
N GLY A 424 25.66 14.37 14.91
CA GLY A 424 26.62 15.26 14.26
C GLY A 424 27.81 15.64 15.13
N TRP A 425 28.79 16.28 14.48
CA TRP A 425 30.00 16.81 15.11
C TRP A 425 30.04 18.33 14.98
N PHE A 426 30.25 19.01 16.09
CA PHE A 426 30.40 20.45 16.19
C PHE A 426 31.84 20.75 16.50
N ARG A 427 32.49 21.59 15.69
CA ARG A 427 33.80 22.13 16.02
C ARG A 427 33.71 23.64 16.08
N ILE A 428 33.99 24.18 17.26
CA ILE A 428 33.90 25.61 17.51
C ILE A 428 35.29 26.08 17.94
N ASN A 429 35.92 26.93 17.13
CA ASN A 429 37.28 27.38 17.35
C ASN A 429 37.32 28.71 18.11
N GLY A 430 38.36 28.91 18.93
CA GLY A 430 38.66 30.20 19.56
C GLY A 430 37.82 30.60 20.76
N ILE A 431 37.06 29.66 21.36
CA ILE A 431 36.12 29.94 22.47
C ILE A 431 36.57 29.24 23.76
N GLN A 432 36.52 29.96 24.88
CA GLN A 432 36.85 29.43 26.22
C GLN A 432 35.64 28.81 26.94
N GLN A 433 34.46 29.42 26.80
CA GLN A 433 33.20 28.95 27.38
C GLN A 433 32.08 29.04 26.36
N LEU A 434 31.37 27.93 26.18
CA LEU A 434 30.35 27.76 25.16
C LEU A 434 29.07 27.23 25.79
N GLU A 435 27.97 27.96 25.69
CA GLU A 435 26.65 27.40 25.97
C GLU A 435 26.10 26.73 24.72
N VAL A 436 25.73 25.46 24.82
CA VAL A 436 25.09 24.70 23.74
C VAL A 436 23.70 24.34 24.18
N MET A 437 22.75 24.59 23.29
CA MET A 437 21.35 24.48 23.53
C MET A 437 20.73 23.54 22.53
N PHE A 438 19.98 22.59 23.06
CA PHE A 438 19.31 21.52 22.34
C PHE A 438 17.83 21.80 22.44
N GLU A 439 17.19 22.04 21.30
CA GLU A 439 15.74 22.18 21.18
C GLU A 439 15.21 20.99 20.40
N ILE A 440 14.17 20.36 20.90
CA ILE A 440 13.43 19.34 20.17
C ILE A 440 12.01 19.86 20.01
N ASP A 441 11.61 20.05 18.77
CA ASP A 441 10.31 20.59 18.42
C ASP A 441 9.19 19.57 18.66
N GLU A 442 7.96 19.95 18.36
CA GLU A 442 6.84 19.05 18.52
C GLU A 442 7.01 17.80 17.62
N ASP A 443 7.63 17.90 16.43
CA ASP A 443 7.77 16.81 15.44
C ASP A 443 8.84 15.79 15.87
N GLY A 444 9.53 16.09 16.97
CA GLY A 444 10.64 15.30 17.48
C GLY A 444 11.94 15.57 16.73
N MET A 445 12.03 16.70 16.00
CA MET A 445 13.22 17.12 15.26
C MET A 445 14.11 17.99 16.14
N ILE A 446 15.42 17.79 16.03
CA ILE A 446 16.40 18.47 16.87
C ILE A 446 17.04 19.67 16.18
N ASP A 447 17.02 20.81 16.86
CA ASP A 447 17.82 21.97 16.55
C ASP A 447 18.88 22.18 17.64
N ILE A 448 20.11 22.48 17.22
CA ILE A 448 21.23 22.73 18.13
C ILE A 448 21.79 24.12 17.87
N TYR A 449 21.87 24.90 18.94
CA TYR A 449 22.36 26.26 18.93
C TYR A 449 23.58 26.38 19.84
N ALA A 450 24.49 27.28 19.49
CA ALA A 450 25.71 27.51 20.26
C ALA A 450 25.92 29.01 20.52
N LYS A 451 26.16 29.39 21.76
CA LYS A 451 26.43 30.77 22.18
C LYS A 451 27.78 30.85 22.87
N ASP A 452 28.64 31.74 22.37
CA ASP A 452 29.86 32.12 23.08
C ASP A 452 29.47 32.93 24.32
N LEU A 453 29.96 32.55 25.51
CA LEU A 453 29.69 33.31 26.74
C LEU A 453 30.73 34.44 26.96
N GLY A 454 31.87 34.41 26.25
CA GLY A 454 32.91 35.44 26.31
C GLY A 454 32.70 36.60 25.34
N MET A 455 31.93 36.39 24.28
CA MET A 455 31.50 37.43 23.33
C MET A 455 29.97 37.38 23.26
N ASP A 456 29.27 38.49 23.43
CA ASP A 456 27.79 38.55 23.36
C ASP A 456 27.25 38.40 21.91
N LYS A 457 27.82 37.45 21.15
CA LYS A 457 27.47 37.09 19.78
C LYS A 457 26.97 35.66 19.76
N GLU A 458 25.71 35.50 19.39
CA GLU A 458 25.14 34.19 19.09
C GLU A 458 25.66 33.71 17.73
N GLN A 459 26.12 32.46 17.66
CA GLN A 459 26.46 31.79 16.40
C GLN A 459 25.45 30.66 16.18
N ASN A 460 24.58 30.81 15.19
CA ASN A 460 23.74 29.71 14.79
C ASN A 460 24.61 28.68 14.05
N ILE A 461 24.71 27.47 14.59
CA ILE A 461 25.47 26.37 13.99
C ILE A 461 24.47 25.27 13.64
N SER A 462 23.92 25.35 12.43
CA SER A 462 23.12 24.26 11.88
C SER A 462 23.99 23.03 11.65
N ILE A 463 23.51 21.86 12.04
CA ILE A 463 24.25 20.61 11.94
C ILE A 463 24.40 20.23 10.46
N PRO A 464 25.62 20.20 9.89
CA PRO A 464 25.83 19.53 8.62
C PRO A 464 25.87 18.04 8.91
N THR A 465 24.73 17.35 8.81
CA THR A 465 24.79 15.89 8.76
C THR A 465 25.04 15.46 7.32
N ASN A 466 25.96 14.52 7.18
CA ASN A 466 26.10 13.68 5.99
C ASN A 466 24.93 12.69 5.82
N VAL A 467 23.96 12.72 6.73
CA VAL A 467 22.79 11.84 6.78
C VAL A 467 21.58 12.48 6.10
N TYR A 468 21.49 13.82 6.11
CA TYR A 468 20.43 14.57 5.42
C TYR A 468 20.74 14.75 3.94
N MET A 469 19.66 14.83 3.14
CA MET A 469 19.78 15.45 1.84
C MET A 469 20.03 16.94 2.04
N SER A 470 21.00 17.51 1.32
CA SER A 470 21.14 18.96 1.26
C SER A 470 19.94 19.59 0.54
N ASP A 471 19.67 20.86 0.77
CA ASP A 471 18.63 21.58 0.02
C ASP A 471 18.84 21.46 -1.50
N ASP A 472 20.08 21.51 -1.99
CA ASP A 472 20.40 21.28 -3.41
C ASP A 472 20.05 19.86 -3.88
N GLN A 473 20.15 18.84 -3.02
CA GLN A 473 19.71 17.48 -3.34
C GLN A 473 18.18 17.41 -3.36
N ILE A 474 17.50 18.07 -2.42
CA ILE A 474 16.03 18.12 -2.36
C ILE A 474 15.47 18.84 -3.59
N GLU A 475 15.99 20.01 -3.94
CA GLU A 475 15.55 20.77 -5.12
C GLU A 475 15.83 20.02 -6.43
N ARG A 476 16.94 19.28 -6.49
CA ARG A 476 17.18 18.36 -7.62
C ARG A 476 16.18 17.22 -7.66
N ALA A 477 15.87 16.60 -6.52
CA ALA A 477 14.87 15.53 -6.45
C ALA A 477 13.46 16.03 -6.83
N ILE A 478 13.07 17.23 -6.40
CA ILE A 478 11.81 17.88 -6.80
C ILE A 478 11.75 18.01 -8.32
N ARG A 479 12.84 18.46 -8.95
CA ARG A 479 12.93 18.59 -10.42
C ARG A 479 12.90 17.24 -11.12
N ASP A 480 13.77 16.33 -10.71
CA ASP A 480 13.96 15.02 -11.35
C ASP A 480 12.71 14.13 -11.21
N LEU A 481 11.99 14.21 -10.09
CA LEU A 481 10.79 13.42 -9.83
C LEU A 481 9.49 14.16 -10.20
N GLY A 482 9.50 15.49 -10.24
CA GLY A 482 8.34 16.29 -10.66
C GLY A 482 7.93 16.04 -12.12
N ASP A 483 8.90 15.71 -12.97
CA ASP A 483 8.69 15.36 -14.37
C ASP A 483 8.28 13.88 -14.56
N ILE A 484 8.35 13.06 -13.51
CA ILE A 484 7.94 11.65 -13.59
C ILE A 484 6.42 11.60 -13.57
N SER A 485 5.81 11.40 -14.74
CA SER A 485 4.43 10.95 -14.81
C SER A 485 4.35 9.52 -14.26
N VAL A 486 4.13 9.37 -12.94
CA VAL A 486 3.75 8.08 -12.37
C VAL A 486 2.46 7.68 -13.07
N ARG A 487 2.48 6.61 -13.86
CA ARG A 487 1.27 6.21 -14.58
C ARG A 487 0.22 5.80 -13.55
N THR A 488 -0.77 6.66 -13.36
CA THR A 488 -2.13 6.23 -13.04
C THR A 488 -2.54 5.23 -14.11
N PRO A 489 -3.30 4.16 -13.82
CA PRO A 489 -4.00 3.45 -14.86
C PRO A 489 -4.82 4.50 -15.62
N LYS A 490 -4.33 4.96 -16.78
CA LYS A 490 -5.12 5.80 -17.67
C LYS A 490 -6.22 4.89 -18.15
N ILE A 491 -7.38 5.03 -17.52
CA ILE A 491 -8.64 4.49 -18.03
C ILE A 491 -8.77 4.85 -19.51
N GLU A 492 -8.17 5.94 -20.01
CA GLU A 492 -8.11 6.31 -21.42
C GLU A 492 -7.34 5.37 -22.35
N VAL A 493 -6.19 4.79 -21.95
CA VAL A 493 -5.43 3.87 -22.81
C VAL A 493 -6.13 2.51 -22.86
N ILE A 494 -6.71 2.08 -21.74
CA ILE A 494 -7.56 0.88 -21.68
C ILE A 494 -8.88 1.13 -22.42
N LYS A 495 -9.50 2.32 -22.30
CA LYS A 495 -10.68 2.71 -23.08
C LYS A 495 -10.38 2.73 -24.57
N LEU A 496 -9.24 3.28 -25.03
CA LEU A 496 -8.88 3.20 -26.45
C LEU A 496 -8.66 1.75 -26.90
N CYS A 497 -7.99 0.91 -26.11
CA CYS A 497 -7.82 -0.51 -26.44
C CYS A 497 -9.15 -1.29 -26.43
N CYS A 498 -10.08 -0.96 -25.53
CA CYS A 498 -11.42 -1.53 -25.46
C CYS A 498 -12.32 -1.03 -26.61
N ILE A 499 -12.25 0.25 -26.96
CA ILE A 499 -12.94 0.85 -28.11
C ILE A 499 -12.42 0.21 -29.42
N ILE A 500 -11.10 0.01 -29.55
CA ILE A 500 -10.48 -0.64 -30.72
C ILE A 500 -10.83 -2.15 -30.78
N LYS A 501 -10.96 -2.83 -29.65
CA LYS A 501 -11.44 -4.23 -29.61
C LYS A 501 -12.92 -4.35 -29.97
N ASN A 502 -13.77 -3.42 -29.52
CA ASN A 502 -15.21 -3.42 -29.82
C ASN A 502 -15.51 -3.02 -31.29
N THR A 503 -14.78 -2.05 -31.84
CA THR A 503 -14.90 -1.64 -33.27
C THR A 503 -14.35 -2.68 -34.26
N GLY A 504 -13.65 -3.71 -33.78
CA GLY A 504 -13.16 -4.82 -34.60
C GLY A 504 -14.20 -5.88 -34.97
N THR A 505 -15.42 -5.80 -34.44
CA THR A 505 -16.45 -6.84 -34.66
C THR A 505 -17.85 -6.34 -35.05
N GLY A 506 -18.11 -5.04 -35.12
CA GLY A 506 -19.43 -4.50 -35.46
C GLY A 506 -19.36 -3.29 -36.39
N LYS A 507 -20.23 -3.24 -37.40
CA LYS A 507 -20.47 -2.05 -38.22
C LYS A 507 -20.95 -0.91 -37.31
N ASP A 508 -20.18 0.17 -37.21
CA ASP A 508 -20.51 1.31 -36.34
C ASP A 508 -21.13 2.49 -37.11
N ASP A 509 -22.25 2.98 -36.58
CA ASP A 509 -22.96 4.21 -36.98
C ASP A 509 -22.32 5.50 -36.40
N ASN A 510 -21.18 5.43 -35.71
CA ASN A 510 -20.49 6.60 -35.10
C ASN A 510 -19.11 6.90 -35.73
N MET A 511 -19.01 6.80 -37.06
CA MET A 511 -17.76 7.03 -37.79
C MET A 511 -17.45 8.52 -38.10
N SER A 512 -18.39 9.44 -37.86
CA SER A 512 -18.22 10.89 -38.09
C SER A 512 -17.49 11.61 -36.94
N GLU A 513 -17.89 11.38 -35.69
CA GLU A 513 -17.28 12.03 -34.51
C GLU A 513 -15.82 11.59 -34.28
N ASN A 514 -15.52 10.32 -34.55
CA ASN A 514 -14.16 9.79 -34.48
C ASN A 514 -13.23 10.32 -35.58
N LYS A 515 -13.79 10.73 -36.72
CA LYS A 515 -13.04 11.36 -37.81
C LYS A 515 -12.58 12.75 -37.42
N GLU A 516 -13.48 13.53 -36.82
CA GLU A 516 -13.25 14.92 -36.42
C GLU A 516 -12.14 15.03 -35.37
N LEU A 517 -12.21 14.19 -34.33
CA LEU A 517 -11.19 14.09 -33.28
C LEU A 517 -9.81 13.71 -33.83
N CYS A 518 -9.78 12.80 -34.82
CA CYS A 518 -8.55 12.35 -35.45
C CYS A 518 -7.94 13.42 -36.38
N SER A 519 -8.78 14.23 -37.06
CA SER A 519 -8.33 15.39 -37.85
C SER A 519 -7.81 16.54 -36.99
N THR A 520 -8.43 16.84 -35.84
CA THR A 520 -7.96 17.88 -34.91
C THR A 520 -6.56 17.56 -34.38
N ILE A 521 -6.30 16.30 -34.01
CA ILE A 521 -4.97 15.82 -33.58
C ILE A 521 -3.91 15.99 -34.69
N HIS A 522 -4.30 15.89 -35.97
CA HIS A 522 -3.41 16.06 -37.12
C HIS A 522 -3.17 17.53 -37.51
N GLU A 523 -4.16 18.42 -37.36
CA GLU A 523 -4.00 19.86 -37.62
C GLU A 523 -3.15 20.57 -36.55
N GLU A 524 -3.28 20.18 -35.28
CA GLU A 524 -2.54 20.79 -34.17
C GLU A 524 -1.06 20.35 -34.10
N ASN A 525 -0.71 19.17 -34.64
CA ASN A 525 0.65 18.61 -34.55
C ASN A 525 1.39 18.59 -35.91
N LYS A 526 1.74 19.76 -36.44
CA LYS A 526 2.63 19.91 -37.62
C LYS A 526 4.09 19.45 -37.37
N LYS A 527 4.31 18.25 -36.82
CA LYS A 527 5.62 17.61 -36.64
C LYS A 527 5.60 16.17 -37.22
N PRO A 528 6.53 15.80 -38.11
CA PRO A 528 6.52 14.50 -38.82
C PRO A 528 6.66 13.24 -37.94
N ASP A 529 7.06 13.39 -36.67
CA ASP A 529 7.50 12.26 -35.83
C ASP A 529 6.48 11.81 -34.77
N MET A 530 5.37 12.52 -34.60
CA MET A 530 4.29 12.10 -33.69
C MET A 530 3.26 11.24 -34.43
N LYS A 531 3.50 9.93 -34.45
CA LYS A 531 2.51 8.96 -34.97
C LYS A 531 1.47 8.65 -33.89
N CYS A 532 0.20 8.91 -34.19
CA CYS A 532 -0.94 8.44 -33.41
C CYS A 532 -0.85 6.92 -33.17
N ALA A 533 -1.25 6.44 -31.99
CA ALA A 533 -1.20 5.01 -31.62
C ALA A 533 -1.94 4.11 -32.63
N VAL A 534 -3.01 4.62 -33.24
CA VAL A 534 -3.78 3.94 -34.30
C VAL A 534 -2.96 3.77 -35.59
N CYS A 535 -2.11 4.75 -35.93
CA CYS A 535 -1.19 4.63 -37.06
C CYS A 535 -0.09 3.60 -36.79
N ARG A 536 0.35 3.47 -35.52
CA ARG A 536 1.31 2.43 -35.10
C ARG A 536 0.73 1.02 -35.20
N ILE A 537 -0.56 0.87 -34.89
CA ILE A 537 -1.29 -0.39 -35.09
C ILE A 537 -1.50 -0.68 -36.58
N GLY A 538 -1.81 0.33 -37.40
CA GLY A 538 -1.84 0.18 -38.86
C GLY A 538 -0.49 -0.23 -39.47
N ILE A 539 0.62 0.19 -38.84
CA ILE A 539 1.99 -0.25 -39.14
C ILE A 539 2.19 -1.72 -38.76
N GLU A 540 1.80 -2.11 -37.55
CA GLU A 540 1.91 -3.50 -37.06
C GLU A 540 0.98 -4.47 -37.82
N MET A 541 -0.11 -3.95 -38.41
CA MET A 541 -1.06 -4.70 -39.23
C MET A 541 -0.78 -4.62 -40.75
N GLY A 542 0.30 -3.94 -41.19
CA GLY A 542 0.73 -3.92 -42.60
C GLY A 542 -0.20 -3.19 -43.58
N ARG A 543 -1.10 -2.30 -43.13
CA ARG A 543 -2.22 -1.80 -43.96
C ARG A 543 -1.90 -0.65 -44.92
N GLY A 544 -0.69 -0.11 -44.97
CA GLY A 544 -0.27 0.97 -45.89
C GLY A 544 -1.01 2.32 -45.76
N LYS A 545 -2.15 2.36 -45.04
CA LYS A 545 -2.95 3.53 -44.70
C LYS A 545 -3.56 3.35 -43.29
N CYS A 546 -3.82 4.46 -42.59
CA CYS A 546 -4.49 4.44 -41.29
C CYS A 546 -5.94 3.93 -41.42
N PRO A 547 -6.38 2.95 -40.61
CA PRO A 547 -7.72 2.37 -40.72
C PRO A 547 -8.86 3.28 -40.25
N VAL A 548 -8.55 4.37 -39.54
CA VAL A 548 -9.55 5.32 -39.02
C VAL A 548 -9.70 6.56 -39.92
N CYS A 549 -8.59 7.15 -40.38
CA CYS A 549 -8.63 8.38 -41.19
C CYS A 549 -8.20 8.20 -42.67
N GLY A 550 -7.65 7.05 -43.06
CA GLY A 550 -7.27 6.75 -44.45
C GLY A 550 -5.93 7.32 -44.94
N PHE A 551 -5.16 8.00 -44.08
CA PHE A 551 -3.86 8.60 -44.48
C PHE A 551 -2.76 7.55 -44.75
N PRO A 552 -1.90 7.72 -45.78
CA PRO A 552 -0.82 6.78 -46.10
C PRO A 552 0.21 6.63 -44.97
N VAL A 553 0.62 5.38 -44.74
CA VAL A 553 1.64 4.99 -43.78
C VAL A 553 2.89 4.58 -44.58
N LEU A 554 3.98 5.35 -44.47
CA LEU A 554 5.20 5.14 -45.24
C LEU A 554 6.03 3.95 -44.71
N TRP A 555 6.24 2.90 -45.52
CA TRP A 555 7.19 1.78 -45.28
C TRP A 555 7.98 1.39 -46.54
N LYS A 556 9.25 0.98 -46.39
CA LYS A 556 10.11 0.38 -47.44
C LYS A 556 9.75 -1.10 -47.61
N MET A 557 9.59 -1.57 -48.86
CA MET A 557 8.70 -2.69 -49.19
C MET A 557 9.22 -4.15 -49.08
N GLU A 558 10.50 -4.43 -48.80
CA GLU A 558 11.00 -5.83 -48.89
C GLU A 558 10.99 -6.65 -47.58
N GLU A 559 10.98 -6.02 -46.41
CA GLU A 559 11.07 -6.73 -45.12
C GLU A 559 9.70 -7.16 -44.56
N GLY A 560 8.61 -6.55 -45.02
CA GLY A 560 7.25 -6.77 -44.52
C GLY A 560 6.59 -8.08 -44.99
N GLU A 561 6.86 -8.53 -46.21
CA GLU A 561 6.22 -9.75 -46.75
C GLU A 561 6.67 -11.02 -46.02
N LYS A 562 7.93 -11.08 -45.59
CA LYS A 562 8.47 -12.23 -44.83
C LYS A 562 7.89 -12.34 -43.42
N ALA A 563 7.60 -11.21 -42.77
CA ALA A 563 7.01 -11.18 -41.43
C ALA A 563 5.53 -11.58 -41.43
N LEU A 564 4.81 -11.26 -42.51
CA LEU A 564 3.40 -11.63 -42.68
C LEU A 564 3.23 -13.16 -42.79
N GLN A 565 4.09 -13.82 -43.58
CA GLN A 565 4.04 -15.28 -43.76
C GLN A 565 4.30 -16.07 -42.45
N GLN A 566 5.27 -15.65 -41.63
CA GLN A 566 5.58 -16.32 -40.35
C GLN A 566 4.48 -16.16 -39.30
N SER A 567 3.77 -15.02 -39.32
CA SER A 567 2.66 -14.74 -38.41
C SER A 567 1.44 -15.63 -38.69
N GLU A 568 1.15 -15.85 -39.97
CA GLU A 568 0.02 -16.70 -40.39
C GLU A 568 0.22 -18.17 -40.01
N GLU A 569 1.44 -18.70 -40.13
CA GLU A 569 1.78 -20.07 -39.69
C GLU A 569 1.66 -20.26 -38.16
N LEU A 570 2.05 -19.26 -37.36
CA LEU A 570 1.94 -19.32 -35.90
C LEU A 570 0.47 -19.26 -35.43
N ALA A 571 -0.35 -18.46 -36.10
CA ALA A 571 -1.77 -18.32 -35.80
C ALA A 571 -2.56 -19.60 -36.12
N GLU A 572 -2.17 -20.34 -37.15
CA GLU A 572 -2.72 -21.65 -37.51
C GLU A 572 -2.41 -22.72 -36.44
N GLN A 573 -1.18 -22.71 -35.89
CA GLN A 573 -0.76 -23.62 -34.82
C GLN A 573 -1.49 -23.35 -33.50
N TYR A 574 -1.74 -22.08 -33.17
CA TYR A 574 -2.47 -21.68 -31.97
C TYR A 574 -3.96 -22.05 -32.03
N ARG A 575 -4.60 -21.94 -33.21
CA ARG A 575 -6.02 -22.30 -33.40
C ARG A 575 -6.28 -23.79 -33.16
N LYS A 576 -5.32 -24.67 -33.46
CA LYS A 576 -5.47 -26.13 -33.29
C LYS A 576 -5.33 -26.62 -31.85
N LYS A 577 -4.81 -25.82 -30.90
CA LYS A 577 -4.46 -26.27 -29.54
C LYS A 577 -5.43 -25.87 -28.41
N LYS A 578 -6.42 -25.00 -28.64
CA LYS A 578 -7.15 -24.30 -27.54
C LYS A 578 -8.68 -24.51 -27.48
N LEU A 579 -9.18 -25.63 -28.02
CA LEU A 579 -10.62 -25.95 -28.03
C LEU A 579 -11.09 -26.86 -26.87
N ALA A 580 -10.28 -27.03 -25.83
CA ALA A 580 -10.69 -27.72 -24.60
C ALA A 580 -10.65 -26.75 -23.42
N GLU A 581 -11.73 -26.74 -22.62
CA GLU A 581 -11.87 -26.15 -21.28
C GLU A 581 -12.30 -24.68 -21.18
N THR A 582 -13.62 -24.44 -21.34
CA THR A 582 -14.39 -23.47 -20.55
C THR A 582 -15.87 -23.91 -20.56
N VAL A 583 -16.49 -24.15 -19.40
CA VAL A 583 -17.91 -24.53 -19.30
C VAL A 583 -18.76 -23.30 -19.00
N VAL A 584 -19.84 -23.09 -19.76
CA VAL A 584 -20.85 -22.04 -19.56
C VAL A 584 -22.22 -22.72 -19.57
N GLY A 585 -23.06 -22.51 -18.55
CA GLY A 585 -24.43 -23.03 -18.49
C GLY A 585 -25.47 -22.02 -18.99
N PHE A 586 -26.57 -22.51 -19.58
CA PHE A 586 -27.69 -21.69 -20.08
C PHE A 586 -29.02 -22.25 -19.55
N VAL A 587 -30.03 -21.40 -19.36
CA VAL A 587 -31.41 -21.80 -19.07
C VAL A 587 -32.30 -21.37 -20.24
N GLU A 588 -33.10 -22.30 -20.76
CA GLU A 588 -34.01 -22.07 -21.88
C GLU A 588 -35.46 -22.13 -21.40
N HIS A 589 -36.31 -21.20 -21.87
CA HIS A 589 -37.75 -21.25 -21.59
C HIS A 589 -38.54 -21.18 -22.91
N THR A 590 -39.64 -21.93 -22.96
CA THR A 590 -40.64 -21.87 -24.02
C THR A 590 -42.01 -21.80 -23.35
N TYR A 591 -42.81 -20.79 -23.71
CA TYR A 591 -44.14 -20.62 -23.16
C TYR A 591 -45.16 -21.27 -24.10
N GLU A 592 -45.81 -22.34 -23.65
CA GLU A 592 -47.06 -22.84 -24.24
C GLU A 592 -48.10 -22.93 -23.12
N GLY A 593 -49.33 -22.49 -23.43
CA GLY A 593 -50.31 -22.01 -22.44
C GLY A 593 -50.79 -22.95 -21.33
N GLU A 594 -51.40 -22.27 -20.36
CA GLU A 594 -52.24 -22.65 -19.20
C GLU A 594 -51.81 -23.74 -18.21
N ASN A 595 -50.82 -24.62 -18.46
CA ASN A 595 -50.29 -25.50 -17.39
C ASN A 595 -48.82 -25.93 -17.65
N GLY A 596 -47.95 -24.95 -17.94
CA GLY A 596 -46.56 -25.18 -18.35
C GLY A 596 -45.72 -25.92 -17.30
N LYS A 597 -45.20 -27.10 -17.68
CA LYS A 597 -44.22 -27.87 -16.89
C LYS A 597 -42.80 -27.37 -17.22
N LEU A 598 -42.02 -26.99 -16.20
CA LEU A 598 -40.63 -26.59 -16.35
C LEU A 598 -39.75 -27.79 -16.72
N THR A 599 -38.93 -27.67 -17.78
CA THR A 599 -37.95 -28.69 -18.17
C THR A 599 -36.60 -28.03 -18.45
N PHE A 600 -35.53 -28.58 -17.87
CA PHE A 600 -34.15 -28.07 -18.03
C PHE A 600 -33.37 -28.97 -19.00
N GLN A 601 -32.64 -28.39 -19.96
CA GLN A 601 -31.76 -29.14 -20.86
C GLN A 601 -30.36 -28.53 -20.94
N LYS A 602 -29.35 -29.41 -21.05
CA LYS A 602 -27.95 -29.06 -21.28
C LYS A 602 -27.74 -28.79 -22.78
N SER A 603 -27.17 -27.64 -23.13
CA SER A 603 -26.81 -27.33 -24.53
C SER A 603 -25.48 -27.97 -24.92
N GLU A 604 -25.46 -28.69 -26.05
CA GLU A 604 -24.23 -29.19 -26.68
C GLU A 604 -23.73 -28.21 -27.77
N GLU A 605 -22.54 -27.67 -27.50
CA GLU A 605 -21.50 -27.22 -28.44
C GLU A 605 -21.76 -26.20 -29.57
N LYS A 606 -22.98 -25.72 -29.85
CA LYS A 606 -23.21 -24.82 -31.00
C LYS A 606 -23.62 -23.36 -30.74
N SER A 607 -23.75 -22.93 -29.48
CA SER A 607 -24.20 -21.55 -29.18
C SER A 607 -23.08 -20.60 -28.69
N ILE A 608 -21.82 -21.03 -28.69
CA ILE A 608 -20.68 -20.26 -28.14
C ILE A 608 -20.09 -19.29 -29.18
N MET A 609 -20.91 -18.46 -29.84
CA MET A 609 -20.41 -17.41 -30.75
C MET A 609 -20.65 -15.97 -30.28
N ALA A 610 -21.34 -15.76 -29.15
CA ALA A 610 -21.68 -14.41 -28.66
C ALA A 610 -21.18 -14.09 -27.23
N CYS A 611 -20.20 -14.82 -26.68
CA CYS A 611 -19.71 -14.60 -25.31
C CYS A 611 -18.25 -14.09 -25.26
N LYS A 612 -17.91 -13.05 -26.02
CA LYS A 612 -16.57 -12.44 -25.96
C LYS A 612 -16.47 -11.14 -25.14
N ASP A 613 -17.59 -10.52 -24.77
CA ASP A 613 -17.62 -9.17 -24.18
C ASP A 613 -18.35 -9.06 -22.82
N MET A 614 -18.57 -10.16 -22.08
CA MET A 614 -19.25 -10.13 -20.78
C MET A 614 -18.35 -9.60 -19.65
N GLN A 615 -18.83 -8.63 -18.85
CA GLN A 615 -18.19 -8.17 -17.60
C GLN A 615 -18.82 -8.80 -16.35
N PHE A 616 -18.08 -8.72 -15.24
CA PHE A 616 -18.39 -9.34 -13.94
C PHE A 616 -19.67 -8.76 -13.31
N GLY A 617 -20.65 -9.61 -12.98
CA GLY A 617 -21.80 -9.24 -12.13
C GLY A 617 -22.99 -8.57 -12.81
N GLU A 618 -23.09 -8.58 -14.14
CA GLU A 618 -24.23 -7.98 -14.87
C GLU A 618 -25.13 -9.02 -15.55
N ILE A 619 -26.44 -8.71 -15.62
CA ILE A 619 -27.48 -9.52 -16.29
C ILE A 619 -27.74 -8.90 -17.67
N TYR A 620 -27.73 -9.72 -18.72
CA TYR A 620 -27.92 -9.27 -20.10
C TYR A 620 -29.11 -9.96 -20.76
N TRP A 621 -29.81 -9.21 -21.62
CA TRP A 621 -30.92 -9.70 -22.44
C TRP A 621 -30.43 -10.06 -23.83
N TYR A 622 -30.94 -11.16 -24.39
CA TYR A 622 -30.76 -11.46 -25.81
C TYR A 622 -32.09 -11.86 -26.44
N SER A 623 -32.51 -11.09 -27.45
CA SER A 623 -33.59 -11.42 -28.38
C SER A 623 -33.00 -11.31 -29.78
N GLU A 624 -33.26 -12.29 -30.65
CA GLU A 624 -32.73 -12.27 -32.02
C GLU A 624 -33.36 -11.17 -32.90
N GLU A 625 -34.43 -10.49 -32.45
CA GLU A 625 -34.93 -9.26 -33.08
C GLU A 625 -35.40 -8.23 -32.04
N TYR A 626 -35.06 -6.95 -32.25
CA TYR A 626 -35.27 -5.84 -31.32
C TYR A 626 -36.77 -5.59 -30.99
N PRO A 627 -37.19 -5.65 -29.71
CA PRO A 627 -38.54 -5.23 -29.34
C PRO A 627 -38.61 -3.71 -29.08
N ARG A 628 -39.68 -3.07 -29.54
CA ARG A 628 -40.08 -1.72 -29.07
C ARG A 628 -40.68 -1.87 -27.66
N ILE A 629 -40.18 -1.09 -26.70
CA ILE A 629 -40.59 -1.19 -25.29
C ILE A 629 -41.72 -0.19 -25.00
N SER A 630 -42.91 -0.69 -24.67
CA SER A 630 -43.93 0.03 -23.89
C SER A 630 -44.81 -0.96 -23.11
N GLY A 631 -44.90 -0.81 -21.79
CA GLY A 631 -45.90 -1.52 -20.94
C GLY A 631 -45.34 -2.54 -19.91
N GLU A 632 -45.91 -2.47 -18.69
CA GLU A 632 -45.82 -3.29 -17.44
C GLU A 632 -44.53 -3.96 -16.92
N GLU A 633 -44.29 -3.84 -15.61
CA GLU A 633 -43.13 -4.36 -14.84
C GLU A 633 -43.47 -5.66 -14.10
N ILE A 634 -42.73 -6.74 -14.37
CA ILE A 634 -42.64 -8.00 -13.61
C ILE A 634 -41.53 -7.88 -12.56
N ALA A 635 -41.82 -8.14 -11.29
CA ALA A 635 -40.77 -8.23 -10.26
C ALA A 635 -40.22 -9.67 -10.18
N VAL A 636 -38.90 -9.80 -10.24
CA VAL A 636 -38.14 -11.03 -9.99
C VAL A 636 -37.28 -10.81 -8.76
N GLU A 637 -37.48 -11.62 -7.73
CA GLU A 637 -36.65 -11.58 -6.52
C GLU A 637 -35.53 -12.60 -6.61
N VAL A 638 -34.30 -12.13 -6.38
CA VAL A 638 -33.10 -12.94 -6.35
C VAL A 638 -32.53 -12.91 -4.94
N PHE A 639 -32.40 -14.11 -4.35
CA PHE A 639 -31.84 -14.29 -3.03
C PHE A 639 -30.35 -14.61 -3.16
N VAL A 640 -29.51 -13.79 -2.54
CA VAL A 640 -28.06 -14.03 -2.52
C VAL A 640 -27.64 -14.34 -1.09
N ARG A 641 -27.17 -15.57 -0.88
CA ARG A 641 -26.68 -16.04 0.42
C ARG A 641 -25.16 -16.01 0.39
N ARG A 642 -24.54 -15.12 1.18
CA ARG A 642 -23.08 -14.89 1.14
C ARG A 642 -22.33 -15.79 2.14
N THR A 643 -23.02 -16.30 3.17
CA THR A 643 -22.63 -17.37 4.11
C THR A 643 -23.89 -17.91 4.83
N GLU A 644 -23.80 -18.99 5.63
CA GLU A 644 -24.95 -19.72 6.22
C GLU A 644 -26.00 -18.86 6.94
N ASN A 645 -25.68 -17.65 7.44
CA ASN A 645 -26.60 -16.86 8.27
C ASN A 645 -26.94 -15.44 7.76
N GLU A 646 -26.51 -15.03 6.56
CA GLU A 646 -26.92 -13.75 5.95
C GLU A 646 -27.51 -13.97 4.55
N VAL A 647 -28.78 -13.60 4.41
CA VAL A 647 -29.49 -13.54 3.13
C VAL A 647 -29.71 -12.08 2.79
N THR A 648 -29.16 -11.62 1.67
CA THR A 648 -29.42 -10.28 1.13
C THR A 648 -30.41 -10.41 -0.02
N ASN A 649 -31.54 -9.69 0.07
CA ASN A 649 -32.60 -9.73 -0.93
C ASN A 649 -32.35 -8.66 -1.98
N TYR A 650 -32.39 -9.06 -3.25
CA TYR A 650 -32.39 -8.14 -4.38
C TYR A 650 -33.70 -8.33 -5.17
N THR A 651 -34.56 -7.32 -5.17
CA THR A 651 -35.77 -7.30 -5.99
C THR A 651 -35.46 -6.59 -7.31
N LEU A 652 -35.46 -7.34 -8.41
CA LEU A 652 -35.26 -6.83 -9.77
C LEU A 652 -36.63 -6.62 -10.43
N LYS A 653 -36.94 -5.41 -10.89
CA LYS A 653 -38.15 -5.15 -11.67
C LYS A 653 -37.80 -5.19 -13.16
N LEU A 654 -38.33 -6.17 -13.88
CA LEU A 654 -38.15 -6.39 -15.32
C LEU A 654 -39.40 -5.89 -16.06
N LYS A 655 -39.27 -5.06 -17.10
CA LYS A 655 -40.43 -4.73 -17.94
C LYS A 655 -40.73 -5.88 -18.90
N GLN A 656 -41.98 -6.35 -18.92
CA GLN A 656 -42.43 -7.35 -19.86
C GLN A 656 -42.43 -6.74 -21.27
N PRO A 657 -41.72 -7.33 -22.23
CA PRO A 657 -41.83 -6.89 -23.61
C PRO A 657 -43.15 -7.39 -24.20
N ASP A 658 -43.85 -6.51 -24.91
CA ASP A 658 -45.25 -6.65 -25.34
C ASP A 658 -45.38 -7.58 -26.58
N THR A 659 -44.95 -8.84 -26.47
CA THR A 659 -45.14 -9.84 -27.54
C THR A 659 -45.46 -11.24 -27.01
N GLU A 660 -46.35 -11.97 -27.71
CA GLU A 660 -46.74 -13.37 -27.43
C GLU A 660 -45.63 -14.41 -27.73
N LYS A 661 -44.35 -14.04 -27.68
CA LYS A 661 -43.23 -14.91 -28.10
C LYS A 661 -42.38 -15.38 -26.91
N SER A 662 -41.64 -16.47 -27.11
CA SER A 662 -40.70 -17.03 -26.13
C SER A 662 -39.46 -16.16 -25.95
N TRP A 663 -39.01 -15.97 -24.71
CA TRP A 663 -37.82 -15.18 -24.36
C TRP A 663 -36.83 -16.03 -23.55
N LYS A 664 -35.53 -15.71 -23.61
CA LYS A 664 -34.48 -16.36 -22.80
C LYS A 664 -33.82 -15.35 -21.87
N VAL A 665 -33.56 -15.77 -20.64
CA VAL A 665 -32.82 -14.98 -19.63
C VAL A 665 -31.56 -15.75 -19.25
N GLY A 666 -30.40 -15.14 -19.43
CA GLY A 666 -29.11 -15.70 -19.00
C GLY A 666 -28.60 -15.00 -17.75
N VAL A 667 -28.16 -15.78 -16.75
CA VAL A 667 -27.49 -15.26 -15.55
C VAL A 667 -26.14 -15.96 -15.42
N CYS A 668 -25.07 -15.19 -15.27
CA CYS A 668 -23.71 -15.70 -15.13
C CYS A 668 -23.29 -15.67 -13.65
N LEU A 669 -22.87 -16.79 -13.08
CA LEU A 669 -22.47 -16.91 -11.66
C LEU A 669 -21.07 -17.51 -11.50
N LEU A 670 -20.39 -17.19 -10.40
CA LEU A 670 -19.17 -17.84 -9.93
C LEU A 670 -19.48 -18.85 -8.82
N ASP A 671 -18.48 -19.63 -8.40
CA ASP A 671 -18.65 -20.71 -7.41
C ASP A 671 -19.33 -20.26 -6.10
N GLY A 672 -20.26 -21.10 -5.60
CA GLY A 672 -20.84 -20.98 -4.25
C GLY A 672 -22.17 -20.24 -4.10
N PHE A 673 -22.89 -19.91 -5.18
CA PHE A 673 -24.20 -19.24 -5.11
C PHE A 673 -25.38 -20.20 -5.35
N GLN A 674 -26.48 -20.01 -4.61
CA GLN A 674 -27.79 -20.61 -4.89
C GLN A 674 -28.75 -19.52 -5.41
N ILE A 675 -29.50 -19.81 -6.47
CA ILE A 675 -30.56 -18.92 -6.97
C ILE A 675 -31.93 -19.58 -6.77
N LYS A 676 -32.90 -18.83 -6.26
CA LYS A 676 -34.34 -19.13 -6.32
C LYS A 676 -35.00 -18.15 -7.28
N PHE A 677 -35.88 -18.63 -8.15
CA PHE A 677 -36.70 -17.79 -9.03
C PHE A 677 -38.17 -17.84 -8.57
N LEU A 678 -38.80 -16.67 -8.48
CA LEU A 678 -40.23 -16.52 -8.21
C LEU A 678 -40.86 -15.77 -9.38
N VAL A 679 -41.93 -16.34 -9.96
CA VAL A 679 -42.69 -15.72 -11.05
C VAL A 679 -44.15 -15.65 -10.61
N GLY A 680 -44.59 -14.46 -10.20
CA GLY A 680 -45.92 -14.26 -9.61
C GLY A 680 -46.03 -14.72 -8.15
N ASN A 681 -47.23 -15.11 -7.71
CA ASN A 681 -47.55 -15.49 -6.32
C ASN A 681 -47.41 -17.00 -6.00
N GLU A 682 -46.83 -17.81 -6.89
CA GLU A 682 -46.63 -19.25 -6.63
C GLU A 682 -45.14 -19.61 -6.59
N GLU A 683 -44.74 -20.36 -5.54
CA GLU A 683 -43.38 -20.86 -5.32
C GLU A 683 -43.09 -22.09 -6.19
N ALA A 684 -42.15 -21.96 -7.14
CA ALA A 684 -41.50 -23.10 -7.77
C ALA A 684 -40.05 -23.19 -7.27
N VAL A 685 -39.76 -24.18 -6.43
CA VAL A 685 -38.41 -24.41 -5.88
C VAL A 685 -37.70 -25.45 -6.73
N SER A 686 -36.53 -25.11 -7.28
CA SER A 686 -35.55 -26.11 -7.72
C SER A 686 -34.19 -25.78 -7.10
N GLU A 687 -33.67 -26.70 -6.29
CA GLU A 687 -32.26 -26.67 -5.85
C GLU A 687 -31.38 -27.06 -7.04
N LEU A 688 -30.56 -26.13 -7.50
CA LEU A 688 -29.43 -26.43 -8.36
C LEU A 688 -28.19 -26.52 -7.49
N ASP A 689 -27.76 -27.74 -7.21
CA ASP A 689 -26.53 -28.03 -6.49
C ASP A 689 -25.37 -28.06 -7.50
N VAL A 690 -24.52 -27.03 -7.47
CA VAL A 690 -23.40 -26.86 -8.41
C VAL A 690 -22.26 -27.86 -8.12
N LEU A 691 -22.26 -28.50 -6.94
CA LEU A 691 -21.20 -29.41 -6.51
C LEU A 691 -21.20 -30.79 -7.19
N SER A 692 -22.26 -31.19 -7.89
CA SER A 692 -22.27 -32.49 -8.59
C SER A 692 -21.79 -32.44 -10.06
N ILE A 693 -21.19 -31.33 -10.50
CA ILE A 693 -20.77 -31.10 -11.91
C ILE A 693 -19.26 -30.83 -12.08
N LEU A 694 -18.48 -30.79 -10.98
CA LEU A 694 -17.01 -30.99 -11.06
C LEU A 694 -16.71 -32.49 -11.10
#